data_AF-A0A948Q5B5-F1
#
_entry.id   AF-A0A948Q5B5-F1
#
_cell.length_a   1.000
_cell.length_b   1.000
_cell.length_c   1.000
_cell.angle_alpha   90.00
_cell.angle_beta   90.00
_cell.angle_gamma   90.00
#
_symmetry.space_group_name_H-M   'P 1'
#
loop_
_entity.id
_entity.type
_entity.pdbx_description
1 polymer ?
#
loop_
_entity_poly.entity_id
_entity_poly.type
_entity_poly.pdbx_seq_one_letter_code
_entity_poly.pdbx_strand_id
1 'polypeptide(L)'
;MKRLMTALVMMLLIAWPVCARPVNGKAGHPEYTDRASAWISFTEADAAKTQIDTIQVFGGPGIWEGKFENEFGPDWQGWTHRDLNEALTNHWHVSTYYAAGLNGHGPGNRAMWCGDSLLAACSPSDSVGGVASGMLDDLKWERPVADPGQAVTVRLTGWMHYDLADAGWDFLELFVMRGGLPEMLGQWTGSAENVYLDFSTTILPGEYSGFDGDEVRLFFRVWSDGGWDDQDCLSPSHGACQLDDITVSFDGTPVTFDDFEEGSPVNWGKGDFVGVGDFAALRNNLPDQDPCRDNPSYQVSFIDDGVVVPETGGTPCITWCYGPGGWILNNDGGKLADDPSQDWFLENQVESPPIPWAAGLEGALFEFDVYVHETLCAQCPGIFYAWHVRSTDSSDPEDLALQPWKNRNFVHYGGPEYRRHTEQVGDLLVEGARWVQLALEVNELGWIWGWNGSDGTPAPYFDNVSLKGWEGGPQILVQERFAFKDGWVETGALNPANLSLNSCRIDIPNDINSYSWEDGIAVPGDSMLADITSTRAGATIMAPPILHWVMSCNPVFDGVRPAAPGPDQVVRGSTEGRLVHSGGILVEGRWSFDLPDSGWFFPGDVLHYYLTAEDDLAGDVRTAVWPPDTTRVLDFSVHSSYPDQAEIRALPTALDDLPAGLDQPSMLVCLDGSTGHEAVRIQRALAELGFVPGLDFDLFTVRPPNNDFKHGLASIPPALRDGYRTLVYSSGRLGNSLTGDQRYPGSDAVQVGNWLAGGNRRALFLGESLVYDLIDDTEGQALASRLAVSLTDFDISTLNGGIRDLQVTPVVGNGILPDVARWFVDGDCPDRSAIDAITATPDGFAVATLDPRGGSGGPYAGVVLRDDLVLSNRTAVVPLDLSTVLTPAEGFFDGVPMAGRTRLLGELLDWLGESGSGFSDVPEAGVFAISAYPNPFNPTIALSYTMPQAGHLSLKVFDLRGRLVRTLLDERREAGPGRAAWDGLDEAGARAPSGVYFYEARTAGQVQVGKVTMIK
;
A
#
# COMPACT_ATOMS: atom_id res chain seq x y z
N MET A 1 5.92 -10.35 28.70
CA MET A 1 5.03 -10.55 27.52
C MET A 1 5.74 -10.95 26.20
N LYS A 2 7.00 -10.58 25.92
CA LYS A 2 7.65 -10.87 24.62
C LYS A 2 7.85 -12.35 24.23
N ARG A 3 7.96 -13.29 25.18
CA ARG A 3 8.09 -14.74 24.87
C ARG A 3 6.82 -15.37 24.26
N LEU A 4 5.64 -14.77 24.42
CA LEU A 4 4.43 -15.19 23.70
C LEU A 4 4.42 -14.65 22.25
N MET A 5 4.95 -13.44 22.01
CA MET A 5 5.13 -12.88 20.66
C MET A 5 6.21 -13.62 19.87
N THR A 6 7.33 -14.03 20.49
CA THR A 6 8.35 -14.84 19.83
C THR A 6 7.80 -16.19 19.36
N ALA A 7 6.85 -16.78 20.09
CA ALA A 7 6.20 -18.02 19.71
C ALA A 7 5.13 -17.82 18.60
N LEU A 8 4.41 -16.70 18.60
CA LEU A 8 3.42 -16.38 17.56
C LEU A 8 4.09 -16.03 16.22
N VAL A 9 5.24 -15.34 16.25
CA VAL A 9 6.00 -14.97 15.05
C VAL A 9 6.86 -16.15 14.53
N MET A 10 7.43 -17.00 15.39
CA MET A 10 8.14 -18.22 14.94
C MET A 10 7.21 -19.34 14.44
N MET A 11 5.96 -19.42 14.88
CA MET A 11 4.99 -20.39 14.33
C MET A 11 4.55 -20.06 12.90
N LEU A 12 4.85 -18.86 12.39
CA LEU A 12 4.44 -18.42 11.06
C LEU A 12 5.37 -18.89 9.92
N LEU A 13 6.51 -19.54 10.17
CA LEU A 13 7.50 -19.80 9.10
C LEU A 13 8.18 -21.18 9.05
N ILE A 14 7.79 -22.19 9.84
CA ILE A 14 8.47 -23.51 9.77
C ILE A 14 7.50 -24.70 9.88
N ALA A 15 7.15 -25.33 8.73
CA ALA A 15 6.82 -26.76 8.66
C ALA A 15 6.85 -27.34 7.22
N TRP A 16 8.01 -27.87 6.81
CA TRP A 16 8.18 -29.02 5.88
C TRP A 16 8.95 -30.10 6.70
N PRO A 17 8.94 -31.45 6.42
CA PRO A 17 8.83 -32.08 5.09
C PRO A 17 8.20 -33.52 5.00
N VAL A 18 8.21 -34.08 3.77
CA VAL A 18 8.34 -35.51 3.32
C VAL A 18 7.11 -36.38 2.94
N CYS A 19 6.92 -36.51 1.61
CA CYS A 19 6.60 -37.66 0.72
C CYS A 19 5.91 -38.97 1.19
N ALA A 20 4.86 -39.38 0.46
CA ALA A 20 4.80 -40.66 -0.33
C ALA A 20 3.54 -40.79 -1.24
N ARG A 21 3.73 -41.34 -2.46
CA ARG A 21 2.75 -41.69 -3.54
C ARG A 21 2.06 -43.08 -3.31
N PRO A 22 1.22 -43.64 -4.22
CA PRO A 22 -0.18 -43.35 -4.56
C PRO A 22 -1.09 -44.62 -4.58
N VAL A 23 -2.43 -44.56 -4.49
CA VAL A 23 -3.29 -45.71 -4.93
C VAL A 23 -4.65 -45.27 -5.51
N ASN A 24 -4.95 -45.86 -6.67
CA ASN A 24 -6.17 -45.81 -7.49
C ASN A 24 -7.50 -46.04 -6.74
N GLY A 25 -8.59 -45.41 -7.23
CA GLY A 25 -9.96 -45.86 -6.97
C GLY A 25 -11.04 -45.05 -7.68
N LYS A 26 -11.50 -45.53 -8.86
CA LYS A 26 -12.75 -45.09 -9.50
C LYS A 26 -13.95 -45.40 -8.59
N ALA A 27 -14.90 -44.46 -8.43
CA ALA A 27 -16.35 -44.75 -8.49
C ALA A 27 -17.23 -43.49 -8.28
N GLY A 28 -18.17 -43.28 -9.20
CA GLY A 28 -19.56 -42.94 -8.86
C GLY A 28 -19.95 -41.47 -8.76
N HIS A 29 -20.35 -40.86 -9.88
CA HIS A 29 -21.19 -39.66 -9.93
C HIS A 29 -22.55 -39.90 -9.26
N PRO A 30 -23.10 -38.88 -8.56
CA PRO A 30 -24.51 -38.55 -8.65
C PRO A 30 -24.69 -37.14 -9.23
N GLU A 31 -25.60 -37.07 -10.19
CA GLU A 31 -26.13 -35.86 -10.83
C GLU A 31 -26.72 -34.89 -9.79
N TYR A 32 -26.30 -33.63 -9.82
CA TYR A 32 -27.07 -32.52 -9.23
C TYR A 32 -27.47 -31.54 -10.32
N THR A 33 -28.78 -31.47 -10.51
CA THR A 33 -29.53 -30.72 -11.51
C THR A 33 -29.71 -29.25 -11.12
N ASP A 34 -29.61 -28.38 -12.14
CA ASP A 34 -30.38 -27.15 -12.37
C ASP A 34 -30.86 -26.33 -11.16
N ARG A 35 -30.20 -25.18 -10.95
CA ARG A 35 -30.86 -23.92 -10.55
C ARG A 35 -30.19 -22.71 -11.19
N ALA A 36 -30.37 -22.56 -12.49
CA ALA A 36 -30.31 -21.27 -13.14
C ALA A 36 -31.69 -20.58 -13.05
N SER A 37 -31.66 -19.24 -13.11
CA SER A 37 -32.76 -18.30 -13.41
C SER A 37 -33.63 -17.77 -12.26
N ALA A 38 -33.12 -16.73 -11.60
CA ALA A 38 -33.95 -15.57 -11.22
C ALA A 38 -33.42 -14.35 -11.98
N TRP A 39 -34.09 -13.97 -13.06
CA TRP A 39 -33.79 -12.76 -13.83
C TRP A 39 -34.27 -11.55 -13.04
N ILE A 40 -33.37 -10.89 -12.32
CA ILE A 40 -33.64 -9.58 -11.73
C ILE A 40 -33.36 -8.53 -12.80
N SER A 41 -34.36 -7.70 -13.10
CA SER A 41 -34.23 -6.56 -14.00
C SER A 41 -33.42 -5.46 -13.32
N PHE A 42 -32.16 -5.28 -13.72
CA PHE A 42 -31.38 -4.09 -13.40
C PHE A 42 -31.97 -2.86 -14.08
N THR A 43 -32.01 -1.73 -13.37
CA THR A 43 -32.30 -0.42 -13.98
C THR A 43 -31.01 0.40 -14.07
N GLU A 44 -30.90 1.31 -15.05
CA GLU A 44 -29.77 2.26 -15.17
C GLU A 44 -29.53 3.07 -13.87
N ALA A 45 -30.51 3.15 -12.97
CA ALA A 45 -30.38 3.81 -11.67
C ALA A 45 -29.48 3.05 -10.68
N ASP A 46 -29.36 1.73 -10.80
CA ASP A 46 -28.53 0.90 -9.90
C ASP A 46 -27.03 1.00 -10.23
N ALA A 47 -26.70 1.42 -11.45
CA ALA A 47 -25.33 1.61 -11.96
C ALA A 47 -24.80 3.06 -11.83
N ALA A 48 -25.54 3.94 -11.15
CA ALA A 48 -25.25 5.37 -11.06
C ALA A 48 -24.91 5.84 -9.64
N LYS A 49 -24.17 5.04 -8.87
CA LYS A 49 -23.60 5.49 -7.58
C LYS A 49 -22.22 6.08 -7.86
N THR A 50 -22.15 7.40 -8.06
CA THR A 50 -20.92 8.17 -7.83
C THR A 50 -20.57 8.04 -6.36
N GLN A 51 -19.28 8.22 -6.03
CA GLN A 51 -18.79 8.57 -4.69
C GLN A 51 -19.93 9.22 -3.89
N ILE A 52 -20.55 8.42 -3.01
CA ILE A 52 -21.55 8.88 -2.04
C ILE A 52 -20.95 10.12 -1.43
N ASP A 53 -21.67 11.26 -1.33
CA ASP A 53 -21.19 12.53 -0.79
C ASP A 53 -20.14 12.29 0.31
N THR A 54 -18.86 12.16 -0.09
CA THR A 54 -17.84 11.71 0.85
C THR A 54 -17.52 12.95 1.62
N ILE A 55 -17.96 12.97 2.86
CA ILE A 55 -17.74 14.08 3.73
C ILE A 55 -16.31 13.90 4.21
N GLN A 56 -15.43 14.82 3.79
CA GLN A 56 -14.17 14.96 4.50
C GLN A 56 -14.52 15.33 5.94
N VAL A 57 -14.15 14.45 6.87
CA VAL A 57 -14.32 14.67 8.30
C VAL A 57 -13.03 15.26 8.87
N PHE A 58 -11.89 14.96 8.22
CA PHE A 58 -10.58 15.54 8.46
C PHE A 58 -9.78 15.62 7.15
N GLY A 59 -8.90 16.61 6.99
CA GLY A 59 -7.99 16.70 5.85
C GLY A 59 -8.62 17.15 4.52
N GLY A 60 -9.12 18.39 4.46
CA GLY A 60 -9.48 19.08 3.22
C GLY A 60 -10.19 20.45 3.37
N PRO A 61 -10.74 21.00 2.27
CA PRO A 61 -11.09 22.42 2.18
C PRO A 61 -12.16 22.88 3.19
N GLY A 62 -11.81 23.83 4.06
CA GLY A 62 -12.74 24.48 4.99
C GLY A 62 -12.91 23.78 6.35
N ILE A 63 -12.11 22.76 6.66
CA ILE A 63 -12.11 22.07 7.96
C ILE A 63 -10.71 22.16 8.58
N TRP A 64 -9.82 21.24 8.18
CA TRP A 64 -8.39 21.19 8.49
C TRP A 64 -7.69 20.70 7.22
N GLU A 65 -6.57 21.30 6.81
CA GLU A 65 -5.97 20.91 5.53
C GLU A 65 -5.35 19.50 5.57
N GLY A 66 -5.03 18.97 6.75
CA GLY A 66 -4.36 17.67 6.89
C GLY A 66 -2.91 17.69 6.43
N LYS A 67 -2.38 18.89 6.14
CA LYS A 67 -1.07 19.15 5.55
C LYS A 67 0.00 19.61 6.55
N PHE A 68 -0.34 19.59 7.84
CA PHE A 68 0.50 20.14 8.91
C PHE A 68 1.02 21.59 8.66
N GLU A 69 0.23 22.39 7.95
CA GLU A 69 0.50 23.79 7.65
C GLU A 69 -0.79 24.60 7.62
N ASN A 70 -0.64 25.93 7.72
CA ASN A 70 -1.70 26.90 7.50
C ASN A 70 -1.18 28.06 6.63
N GLU A 71 -2.01 29.08 6.38
CA GLU A 71 -1.66 30.23 5.53
C GLU A 71 -0.44 31.05 6.03
N PHE A 72 0.05 30.80 7.25
CA PHE A 72 1.17 31.49 7.89
C PHE A 72 2.43 30.62 8.09
N GLY A 73 2.37 29.30 7.83
CA GLY A 73 3.52 28.39 7.99
C GLY A 73 3.16 27.05 8.67
N PRO A 74 4.09 26.42 9.42
CA PRO A 74 3.87 25.12 10.04
C PRO A 74 2.80 25.20 11.10
N ASP A 75 1.91 24.20 11.14
CA ASP A 75 0.84 24.11 12.12
C ASP A 75 0.54 22.65 12.42
N TRP A 76 0.67 22.24 13.69
CA TRP A 76 0.34 20.87 14.12
C TRP A 76 -1.14 20.55 13.98
N GLN A 77 -2.02 21.54 13.73
CA GLN A 77 -3.47 21.34 13.56
C GLN A 77 -4.09 20.54 14.73
N GLY A 78 -3.54 20.71 15.92
CA GLY A 78 -3.96 20.02 17.14
C GLY A 78 -3.44 18.59 17.32
N TRP A 79 -2.62 18.08 16.40
CA TRP A 79 -1.93 16.80 16.59
C TRP A 79 -0.95 16.90 17.76
N THR A 80 -0.90 15.84 18.56
CA THR A 80 0.08 15.66 19.62
C THR A 80 1.05 14.57 19.20
N HIS A 81 2.21 14.58 19.83
CA HIS A 81 3.26 13.64 19.56
C HIS A 81 3.60 12.93 20.89
N ARG A 82 4.12 11.71 20.79
CA ARG A 82 4.38 10.85 21.94
C ARG A 82 5.49 9.85 21.64
N ASP A 83 6.47 9.77 22.54
CA ASP A 83 7.38 8.62 22.64
C ASP A 83 6.68 7.48 23.39
N LEU A 84 6.45 6.37 22.71
CA LEU A 84 5.79 5.19 23.29
C LEU A 84 6.75 4.42 24.21
N ASN A 85 8.06 4.69 24.16
CA ASN A 85 9.03 4.19 25.13
C ASN A 85 9.04 4.99 26.44
N GLU A 86 8.39 6.16 26.49
CA GLU A 86 8.25 6.95 27.70
C GLU A 86 7.15 6.36 28.60
N ALA A 87 7.50 6.01 29.83
CA ALA A 87 6.55 5.51 30.81
C ALA A 87 5.55 6.63 31.18
N LEU A 88 4.29 6.49 30.75
CA LEU A 88 3.23 7.50 30.88
C LEU A 88 2.80 7.84 32.31
N THR A 89 3.14 6.99 33.27
CA THR A 89 2.65 7.07 34.65
C THR A 89 3.82 6.90 35.57
N ASN A 90 4.18 7.96 36.28
CA ASN A 90 5.18 7.90 37.34
C ASN A 90 4.53 7.43 38.64
N HIS A 91 4.96 6.27 39.12
CA HIS A 91 4.43 5.63 40.33
C HIS A 91 5.22 5.93 41.60
N TRP A 92 6.20 6.84 41.57
CA TRP A 92 6.96 7.24 42.75
C TRP A 92 6.28 8.39 43.49
N HIS A 93 6.11 8.30 44.81
CA HIS A 93 5.47 9.36 45.60
C HIS A 93 6.11 9.47 46.98
N VAL A 94 6.22 10.69 47.52
CA VAL A 94 6.51 10.87 48.95
C VAL A 94 5.21 10.82 49.73
N SER A 95 5.06 9.85 50.63
CA SER A 95 3.84 9.69 51.43
C SER A 95 4.08 8.95 52.74
N THR A 96 3.04 8.84 53.56
CA THR A 96 3.04 8.01 54.79
C THR A 96 2.68 6.54 54.52
N TYR A 97 2.54 6.14 53.25
CA TYR A 97 2.13 4.79 52.86
C TYR A 97 3.18 3.77 53.32
N TYR A 98 2.80 2.88 54.25
CA TYR A 98 3.65 1.88 54.91
C TYR A 98 4.98 2.35 55.55
N ALA A 99 5.20 3.66 55.63
CA ALA A 99 6.44 4.24 56.15
C ALA A 99 6.60 4.17 57.68
N ALA A 100 5.52 3.95 58.45
CA ALA A 100 5.56 4.07 59.92
C ALA A 100 6.48 3.05 60.62
N GLY A 101 6.70 1.89 60.00
CA GLY A 101 7.58 0.84 60.52
C GLY A 101 9.03 0.96 60.07
N LEU A 102 9.35 1.90 59.18
CA LEU A 102 10.66 2.06 58.56
C LEU A 102 11.62 2.74 59.54
N ASN A 103 12.72 2.05 59.84
CA ASN A 103 13.75 2.45 60.81
C ASN A 103 13.22 2.88 62.21
N GLY A 104 12.00 2.45 62.57
CA GLY A 104 11.41 2.74 63.89
C GLY A 104 10.94 4.18 64.10
N HIS A 105 10.73 4.96 63.04
CA HIS A 105 10.28 6.37 63.12
C HIS A 105 8.84 6.54 63.64
N GLY A 106 7.97 5.53 63.44
CA GLY A 106 6.63 5.48 64.00
C GLY A 106 5.57 6.23 63.17
N PRO A 107 4.34 6.41 63.71
CA PRO A 107 3.23 6.99 62.96
C PRO A 107 3.50 8.41 62.49
N GLY A 108 3.29 8.67 61.20
CA GLY A 108 3.49 9.98 60.57
C GLY A 108 4.78 10.11 59.75
N ASN A 109 5.68 9.11 59.83
CA ASN A 109 6.86 9.03 58.98
C ASN A 109 6.47 9.11 57.51
N ARG A 110 7.22 9.87 56.72
CA ARG A 110 7.08 9.93 55.26
C ARG A 110 8.29 9.28 54.61
N ALA A 111 8.03 8.46 53.60
CA ALA A 111 9.06 7.81 52.81
C ALA A 111 8.76 8.02 51.33
N MET A 112 9.78 7.85 50.48
CA MET A 112 9.58 7.73 49.05
C MET A 112 9.08 6.31 48.75
N TRP A 113 7.91 6.15 48.13
CA TRP A 113 7.36 4.84 47.79
C TRP A 113 7.01 4.72 46.31
N CYS A 114 7.02 3.49 45.78
CA CYS A 114 6.64 3.20 44.40
C CYS A 114 5.41 2.28 44.31
N GLY A 115 4.37 2.72 43.61
CA GLY A 115 3.16 1.98 43.27
C GLY A 115 1.99 2.87 42.85
N ASP A 116 0.96 2.29 42.25
CA ASP A 116 -0.23 3.01 41.83
C ASP A 116 -1.18 3.25 43.02
N SER A 117 -1.28 4.50 43.45
CA SER A 117 -2.15 4.93 44.55
C SER A 117 -3.66 4.87 44.26
N LEU A 118 -4.07 4.62 43.01
CA LEU A 118 -5.47 4.57 42.58
C LEU A 118 -6.07 3.16 42.58
N LEU A 119 -5.24 2.12 42.74
CA LEU A 119 -5.71 0.74 42.80
C LEU A 119 -6.62 0.53 44.02
N ALA A 120 -7.81 -0.01 43.78
CA ALA A 120 -8.76 -0.29 44.84
C ALA A 120 -8.28 -1.49 45.68
N ALA A 121 -8.51 -1.43 46.99
CA ALA A 121 -8.19 -2.53 47.89
C ALA A 121 -8.88 -3.85 47.45
N CYS A 122 -8.09 -4.91 47.32
CA CYS A 122 -8.56 -6.23 46.91
C CYS A 122 -9.29 -6.97 48.05
N SER A 123 -9.08 -6.54 49.30
CA SER A 123 -9.76 -7.09 50.48
C SER A 123 -9.88 -6.07 51.62
N PRO A 124 -10.72 -6.31 52.65
CA PRO A 124 -10.80 -5.42 53.81
C PRO A 124 -9.52 -5.35 54.68
N SER A 125 -8.59 -6.28 54.49
CA SER A 125 -7.27 -6.29 55.15
C SER A 125 -6.16 -5.65 54.30
N ASP A 126 -6.49 -5.31 53.06
CA ASP A 126 -5.61 -4.71 52.09
C ASP A 126 -5.89 -3.20 52.01
N SER A 127 -4.86 -2.40 51.79
CA SER A 127 -4.97 -0.95 51.67
C SER A 127 -5.29 -0.55 50.23
N VAL A 128 -5.69 0.71 50.03
CA VAL A 128 -5.80 1.26 48.67
C VAL A 128 -4.39 1.56 48.17
N GLY A 129 -4.09 1.12 46.95
CA GLY A 129 -2.82 1.26 46.26
C GLY A 129 -1.98 -0.02 46.26
N GLY A 130 -1.04 -0.15 45.31
CA GLY A 130 -0.22 -1.35 45.17
C GLY A 130 0.65 -1.35 43.91
N VAL A 131 1.16 -2.51 43.51
CA VAL A 131 1.88 -2.72 42.24
C VAL A 131 0.88 -3.03 41.13
N ALA A 132 0.96 -2.31 40.01
CA ALA A 132 0.17 -2.55 38.80
C ALA A 132 0.90 -3.49 37.83
N SER A 133 0.17 -4.02 36.84
CA SER A 133 0.77 -4.87 35.80
C SER A 133 1.63 -4.04 34.85
N GLY A 134 2.81 -4.55 34.51
CA GLY A 134 3.71 -3.96 33.51
C GLY A 134 4.33 -2.63 33.92
N MET A 135 4.46 -2.37 35.23
CA MET A 135 5.14 -1.18 35.74
C MET A 135 6.60 -1.17 35.31
N LEU A 136 7.12 0.02 35.02
CA LEU A 136 8.53 0.30 34.79
C LEU A 136 8.81 1.75 35.18
N ASP A 137 9.39 1.96 36.36
CA ASP A 137 9.56 3.28 36.95
C ASP A 137 10.92 3.47 37.59
N ASP A 138 11.55 4.62 37.31
CA ASP A 138 12.84 4.99 37.90
C ASP A 138 12.71 6.12 38.93
N LEU A 139 13.49 6.04 40.00
CA LEU A 139 13.75 7.12 40.96
C LEU A 139 15.22 7.47 40.93
N LYS A 140 15.54 8.72 40.60
CA LYS A 140 16.89 9.15 40.21
C LYS A 140 17.50 10.11 41.20
N TRP A 141 18.82 10.09 41.26
CA TRP A 141 19.64 11.06 41.95
C TRP A 141 20.86 11.38 41.10
N GLU A 142 21.18 12.66 40.98
CA GLU A 142 22.34 13.11 40.21
C GLU A 142 23.04 14.28 40.88
N ARG A 143 24.37 14.33 40.72
CA ARG A 143 25.17 15.45 41.22
C ARG A 143 26.51 15.57 40.50
N PRO A 144 26.94 16.80 40.15
CA PRO A 144 28.28 17.02 39.61
C PRO A 144 29.38 16.78 40.65
N VAL A 145 30.53 16.26 40.20
CA VAL A 145 31.77 16.17 40.97
C VAL A 145 32.59 17.44 40.84
N ALA A 146 33.44 17.72 41.83
CA ALA A 146 34.26 18.93 41.83
C ALA A 146 35.41 18.91 40.81
N ASP A 147 35.91 17.72 40.44
CA ASP A 147 37.00 17.53 39.47
C ASP A 147 36.79 16.18 38.72
N PRO A 148 36.22 16.20 37.50
CA PRO A 148 35.99 14.99 36.70
C PRO A 148 37.30 14.32 36.22
N GLY A 149 38.46 14.96 36.42
CA GLY A 149 39.77 14.37 36.16
C GLY A 149 40.27 13.39 37.23
N GLN A 150 39.55 13.23 38.34
CA GLN A 150 39.91 12.34 39.45
C GLN A 150 38.84 11.26 39.66
N ALA A 151 39.24 10.11 40.20
CA ALA A 151 38.28 9.08 40.59
C ALA A 151 37.57 9.47 41.90
N VAL A 152 36.28 9.18 42.01
CA VAL A 152 35.47 9.42 43.22
C VAL A 152 34.85 8.11 43.70
N THR A 153 35.00 7.80 44.98
CA THR A 153 34.27 6.70 45.63
C THR A 153 32.90 7.19 46.08
N VAL A 154 31.86 6.70 45.44
CA VAL A 154 30.45 6.95 45.76
C VAL A 154 29.98 5.90 46.78
N ARG A 155 29.26 6.32 47.81
CA ARG A 155 28.59 5.42 48.76
C ARG A 155 27.16 5.85 49.00
N LEU A 156 26.23 4.90 48.92
CA LEU A 156 24.81 5.08 49.25
C LEU A 156 24.48 4.26 50.50
N THR A 157 23.87 4.89 51.49
CA THR A 157 23.31 4.22 52.68
C THR A 157 21.88 4.66 52.92
N GLY A 158 21.03 3.82 53.51
CA GLY A 158 19.65 4.18 53.82
C GLY A 158 18.84 3.00 54.33
N TRP A 159 17.52 3.17 54.43
CA TRP A 159 16.59 2.13 54.85
C TRP A 159 15.50 1.89 53.81
N MET A 160 15.05 0.64 53.73
CA MET A 160 14.06 0.21 52.75
C MET A 160 13.08 -0.82 53.31
N HIS A 161 11.81 -0.68 52.93
CA HIS A 161 10.83 -1.78 52.86
C HIS A 161 10.61 -2.10 51.38
N TYR A 162 10.41 -3.37 51.04
CA TYR A 162 9.96 -3.75 49.69
C TYR A 162 8.94 -4.88 49.79
N ASP A 163 7.95 -4.86 48.90
CA ASP A 163 6.86 -5.83 48.84
C ASP A 163 6.42 -5.99 47.38
N LEU A 164 7.18 -6.80 46.63
CA LEU A 164 6.97 -7.05 45.21
C LEU A 164 6.03 -8.26 45.06
N ALA A 165 4.91 -8.04 44.38
CA ALA A 165 3.72 -8.90 44.35
C ALA A 165 4.01 -10.33 43.85
N ASP A 166 4.82 -10.50 42.82
CA ASP A 166 5.26 -11.82 42.31
C ASP A 166 6.77 -12.07 42.53
N ALA A 167 7.09 -12.88 43.53
CA ALA A 167 8.46 -13.20 43.92
C ALA A 167 9.21 -13.97 42.81
N GLY A 168 10.20 -13.30 42.20
CA GLY A 168 11.02 -13.81 41.11
C GLY A 168 10.61 -13.32 39.72
N TRP A 169 9.58 -12.47 39.63
CA TRP A 169 9.07 -11.88 38.38
C TRP A 169 8.96 -10.35 38.47
N ASP A 170 8.72 -9.82 39.66
CA ASP A 170 8.77 -8.39 39.96
C ASP A 170 10.07 -8.02 40.68
N PHE A 171 10.67 -6.89 40.31
CA PHE A 171 11.99 -6.50 40.82
C PHE A 171 12.08 -5.03 41.19
N LEU A 172 12.86 -4.77 42.25
CA LEU A 172 13.45 -3.48 42.56
C LEU A 172 14.97 -3.60 42.40
N GLU A 173 15.58 -2.65 41.71
CA GLU A 173 17.01 -2.66 41.39
C GLU A 173 17.64 -1.30 41.69
N LEU A 174 18.91 -1.29 42.07
CA LEU A 174 19.70 -0.07 42.28
C LEU A 174 20.88 -0.07 41.32
N PHE A 175 21.07 1.03 40.61
CA PHE A 175 22.12 1.21 39.61
C PHE A 175 22.98 2.44 39.87
N VAL A 176 24.18 2.43 39.31
CA VAL A 176 25.06 3.59 39.09
C VAL A 176 25.37 3.70 37.61
N MET A 177 25.41 4.91 37.06
CA MET A 177 25.85 5.12 35.68
C MET A 177 27.38 5.18 35.60
N ARG A 178 27.98 4.46 34.63
CA ARG A 178 29.41 4.52 34.29
C ARG A 178 29.66 4.51 32.81
N GLY A 179 30.36 5.53 32.31
CA GLY A 179 30.63 5.67 30.88
C GLY A 179 29.34 5.69 30.05
N GLY A 180 28.25 6.16 30.66
CA GLY A 180 26.89 6.15 30.10
C GLY A 180 26.12 4.82 30.24
N LEU A 181 26.70 3.76 30.79
CA LEU A 181 26.04 2.47 30.97
C LEU A 181 25.59 2.24 32.42
N PRO A 182 24.41 1.65 32.68
CA PRO A 182 23.96 1.33 34.03
C PRO A 182 24.64 0.09 34.58
N GLU A 183 25.34 0.22 35.71
CA GLU A 183 25.89 -0.91 36.48
C GLU A 183 25.03 -1.17 37.73
N MET A 184 24.52 -2.40 37.84
CA MET A 184 23.68 -2.80 38.97
C MET A 184 24.51 -2.97 40.25
N LEU A 185 24.10 -2.27 41.31
CA LEU A 185 24.65 -2.36 42.66
C LEU A 185 23.85 -3.30 43.56
N GLY A 186 22.54 -3.42 43.36
CA GLY A 186 21.66 -4.28 44.15
C GLY A 186 20.35 -4.62 43.42
N GLN A 187 19.74 -5.74 43.79
CA GLN A 187 18.47 -6.24 43.25
C GLN A 187 17.68 -6.95 44.36
N TRP A 188 16.37 -6.75 44.39
CA TRP A 188 15.42 -7.31 45.36
C TRP A 188 14.16 -7.81 44.67
N THR A 189 13.56 -8.87 45.23
CA THR A 189 12.28 -9.46 44.80
C THR A 189 11.59 -10.13 45.99
N GLY A 190 10.27 -10.29 45.95
CA GLY A 190 9.45 -10.71 47.09
C GLY A 190 9.27 -9.58 48.11
N SER A 191 9.20 -9.91 49.41
CA SER A 191 8.88 -8.93 50.46
C SER A 191 9.88 -8.94 51.63
N ALA A 192 10.33 -7.78 52.10
CA ALA A 192 11.04 -7.64 53.38
C ALA A 192 10.90 -6.24 53.99
N GLU A 193 10.85 -6.18 55.32
CA GLU A 193 10.82 -4.94 56.10
C GLU A 193 12.20 -4.63 56.71
N ASN A 194 12.47 -3.33 56.90
CA ASN A 194 13.64 -2.77 57.56
C ASN A 194 14.99 -3.28 57.04
N VAL A 195 15.15 -3.23 55.72
CA VAL A 195 16.39 -3.57 55.02
C VAL A 195 17.32 -2.36 55.03
N TYR A 196 18.55 -2.56 55.52
CA TYR A 196 19.58 -1.52 55.51
C TYR A 196 20.38 -1.58 54.21
N LEU A 197 20.49 -0.44 53.52
CA LEU A 197 21.26 -0.28 52.29
C LEU A 197 22.68 0.22 52.64
N ASP A 198 23.70 -0.38 52.05
CA ASP A 198 25.10 0.06 52.17
C ASP A 198 25.90 -0.39 50.94
N PHE A 199 25.91 0.46 49.93
CA PHE A 199 26.58 0.22 48.66
C PHE A 199 27.71 1.21 48.46
N SER A 200 28.85 0.75 47.95
CA SER A 200 29.97 1.61 47.62
C SER A 200 30.62 1.17 46.33
N THR A 201 30.95 2.15 45.49
CA THR A 201 31.61 1.96 44.20
C THR A 201 32.54 3.13 43.90
N THR A 202 33.49 2.95 42.99
CA THR A 202 34.42 4.02 42.57
C THR A 202 34.26 4.30 41.09
N ILE A 203 33.95 5.53 40.72
CA ILE A 203 33.84 6.00 39.33
C ILE A 203 35.19 6.58 38.91
N LEU A 204 35.74 6.15 37.78
CA LEU A 204 37.05 6.58 37.26
C LEU A 204 36.94 7.83 36.37
N PRO A 205 38.04 8.56 36.14
CA PRO A 205 38.06 9.64 35.15
C PRO A 205 37.64 9.12 33.77
N GLY A 206 36.66 9.79 33.17
CA GLY A 206 36.05 9.38 31.88
C GLY A 206 34.85 8.44 32.01
N GLU A 207 34.48 8.00 33.22
CA GLU A 207 33.27 7.22 33.48
C GLU A 207 32.10 8.06 34.03
N TYR A 208 32.31 9.36 34.27
CA TYR A 208 31.26 10.28 34.72
C TYR A 208 30.18 10.49 33.65
N SER A 209 28.98 10.82 34.13
CA SER A 209 27.73 11.00 33.39
C SER A 209 27.44 12.49 33.14
N GLY A 210 26.32 12.83 32.51
CA GLY A 210 25.88 14.22 32.28
C GLY A 210 26.50 14.92 31.06
N PHE A 211 25.94 16.07 30.67
CA PHE A 211 26.33 16.81 29.45
C PHE A 211 27.82 17.20 29.45
N ASP A 212 28.31 17.65 30.61
CA ASP A 212 29.68 18.08 30.78
C ASP A 212 30.63 16.91 31.15
N GLY A 213 30.10 15.69 31.26
CA GLY A 213 30.86 14.50 31.64
C GLY A 213 31.43 14.59 33.06
N ASP A 214 30.68 15.19 33.99
CA ASP A 214 31.10 15.48 35.35
C ASP A 214 30.10 15.06 36.43
N GLU A 215 29.07 14.29 36.10
CA GLU A 215 28.03 13.89 37.05
C GLU A 215 28.17 12.45 37.55
N VAL A 216 27.80 12.23 38.81
CA VAL A 216 27.45 10.90 39.33
C VAL A 216 25.95 10.76 39.28
N ARG A 217 25.44 9.67 38.68
CA ARG A 217 24.02 9.34 38.65
C ARG A 217 23.76 7.99 39.29
N LEU A 218 22.78 7.95 40.20
CA LEU A 218 22.26 6.75 40.86
C LEU A 218 20.77 6.67 40.57
N PHE A 219 20.23 5.46 40.41
CA PHE A 219 18.79 5.30 40.30
C PHE A 219 18.29 3.97 40.84
N PHE A 220 17.10 4.00 41.43
CA PHE A 220 16.30 2.81 41.71
C PHE A 220 15.35 2.57 40.55
N ARG A 221 15.20 1.32 40.12
CA ARG A 221 14.25 0.88 39.09
C ARG A 221 13.28 -0.13 39.68
N VAL A 222 11.99 0.10 39.49
CA VAL A 222 10.94 -0.89 39.73
C VAL A 222 10.47 -1.39 38.38
N TRP A 223 10.33 -2.70 38.22
CA TRP A 223 9.59 -3.27 37.10
C TRP A 223 8.78 -4.50 37.50
N SER A 224 7.58 -4.62 36.93
CA SER A 224 6.66 -5.75 37.15
C SER A 224 6.29 -6.44 35.85
N ASP A 225 5.85 -7.70 35.97
CA ASP A 225 5.40 -8.49 34.82
C ASP A 225 3.91 -8.24 34.48
N GLY A 226 3.28 -9.11 33.67
CA GLY A 226 1.95 -8.87 33.11
C GLY A 226 0.76 -9.25 33.99
N GLY A 227 0.95 -9.67 35.24
CA GLY A 227 -0.15 -9.97 36.16
C GLY A 227 0.34 -10.56 37.49
N TRP A 228 -0.56 -11.17 38.28
CA TRP A 228 -0.27 -11.60 39.65
C TRP A 228 0.07 -10.46 40.61
N ASP A 229 -0.81 -9.45 40.65
CA ASP A 229 -0.54 -8.18 41.34
C ASP A 229 -1.81 -7.59 42.00
N ASP A 230 -1.76 -6.30 42.35
CA ASP A 230 -2.87 -5.56 42.96
C ASP A 230 -3.96 -5.16 41.94
N GLN A 231 -3.63 -5.10 40.65
CA GLN A 231 -4.56 -4.71 39.59
C GLN A 231 -5.53 -5.86 39.26
N ASP A 232 -5.06 -7.10 39.27
CA ASP A 232 -5.89 -8.30 39.09
C ASP A 232 -6.32 -8.97 40.40
N CYS A 233 -5.87 -8.44 41.54
CA CYS A 233 -6.13 -8.91 42.91
C CYS A 233 -5.67 -10.34 43.20
N LEU A 234 -4.67 -10.85 42.47
CA LEU A 234 -4.11 -12.17 42.70
C LEU A 234 -2.97 -12.18 43.71
N SER A 235 -2.22 -11.09 43.86
CA SER A 235 -1.16 -10.95 44.87
C SER A 235 -1.09 -9.52 45.42
N PRO A 236 -1.96 -9.16 46.37
CA PRO A 236 -1.97 -7.81 46.92
C PRO A 236 -0.66 -7.48 47.65
N SER A 237 -0.15 -6.26 47.44
CA SER A 237 1.13 -5.78 47.97
C SER A 237 0.99 -4.41 48.62
N HIS A 238 1.96 -4.08 49.48
CA HIS A 238 2.08 -2.73 50.04
C HIS A 238 2.93 -1.82 49.16
N GLY A 239 2.91 -2.05 47.84
CA GLY A 239 3.76 -1.35 46.89
C GLY A 239 5.14 -1.94 46.73
N ALA A 240 5.75 -1.63 45.59
CA ALA A 240 7.06 -2.17 45.24
C ALA A 240 8.11 -1.87 46.32
N CYS A 241 8.18 -0.63 46.82
CA CYS A 241 9.06 -0.29 47.94
C CYS A 241 8.71 1.02 48.67
N GLN A 242 9.30 1.20 49.85
CA GLN A 242 9.42 2.45 50.60
C GLN A 242 10.90 2.68 50.96
N LEU A 243 11.45 3.84 50.61
CA LEU A 243 12.84 4.25 50.84
C LEU A 243 12.91 5.48 51.75
N ASP A 244 13.86 5.49 52.68
CA ASP A 244 14.00 6.56 53.67
C ASP A 244 15.44 6.65 54.22
N ASP A 245 15.76 7.78 54.86
CA ASP A 245 17.06 8.12 55.43
C ASP A 245 18.23 7.92 54.44
N ILE A 246 18.02 8.23 53.16
CA ILE A 246 19.01 7.97 52.10
C ILE A 246 20.12 9.02 52.17
N THR A 247 21.36 8.54 52.34
CA THR A 247 22.57 9.37 52.28
C THR A 247 23.43 8.95 51.11
N VAL A 248 23.82 9.91 50.26
CA VAL A 248 24.86 9.70 49.25
C VAL A 248 26.12 10.44 49.68
N SER A 249 27.28 9.80 49.57
CA SER A 249 28.58 10.34 49.97
C SER A 249 29.63 10.19 48.86
N PHE A 250 30.49 11.20 48.71
CA PHE A 250 31.70 11.16 47.87
C PHE A 250 32.94 11.10 48.76
N ASP A 251 33.78 10.09 48.56
CA ASP A 251 35.00 9.82 49.33
C ASP A 251 34.79 9.84 50.85
N GLY A 252 33.64 9.32 51.28
CA GLY A 252 33.23 9.27 52.69
C GLY A 252 32.65 10.58 53.25
N THR A 253 32.51 11.63 52.44
CA THR A 253 31.85 12.88 52.82
C THR A 253 30.41 12.89 52.28
N PRO A 254 29.38 13.01 53.14
CA PRO A 254 27.99 13.12 52.69
C PRO A 254 27.79 14.32 51.78
N VAL A 255 27.18 14.09 50.62
CA VAL A 255 26.80 15.14 49.67
C VAL A 255 25.31 15.45 49.77
N THR A 256 24.45 14.43 49.91
CA THR A 256 23.00 14.60 50.15
C THR A 256 22.53 13.71 51.29
N PHE A 257 21.41 14.12 51.88
CA PHE A 257 20.64 13.35 52.84
C PHE A 257 19.16 13.64 52.59
N ASP A 258 18.37 12.58 52.47
CA ASP A 258 16.94 12.60 52.19
C ASP A 258 16.20 11.76 53.22
N ASP A 259 15.45 12.43 54.09
CA ASP A 259 14.50 11.84 55.05
C ASP A 259 13.04 11.97 54.60
N PHE A 260 12.80 12.58 53.44
CA PHE A 260 11.47 12.79 52.82
C PHE A 260 10.41 13.46 53.73
N GLU A 261 10.83 14.08 54.82
CA GLU A 261 9.97 14.75 55.78
C GLU A 261 9.56 16.16 55.34
N GLU A 262 8.46 16.66 55.88
CA GLU A 262 7.92 17.96 55.49
C GLU A 262 8.88 19.11 55.85
N GLY A 263 9.39 19.80 54.83
CA GLY A 263 10.34 20.91 54.98
C GLY A 263 11.81 20.52 54.74
N SER A 264 12.11 19.23 54.55
CA SER A 264 13.41 18.77 54.07
C SER A 264 13.50 18.85 52.54
N PRO A 265 14.68 19.17 51.98
CA PRO A 265 14.89 19.12 50.54
C PRO A 265 14.84 17.67 50.04
N VAL A 266 14.07 17.41 48.99
CA VAL A 266 14.04 16.13 48.28
C VAL A 266 14.99 16.22 47.09
N ASN A 267 16.09 15.47 47.13
CA ASN A 267 17.14 15.43 46.12
C ASN A 267 16.98 14.24 45.15
N TRP A 268 16.04 13.33 45.40
CA TRP A 268 15.68 12.25 44.50
C TRP A 268 14.51 12.67 43.61
N GLY A 269 14.74 12.68 42.31
CA GLY A 269 13.76 13.01 41.30
C GLY A 269 13.04 11.78 40.79
N LYS A 270 11.77 11.94 40.48
CA LYS A 270 11.01 11.02 39.62
C LYS A 270 11.72 10.92 38.28
N GLY A 271 12.07 9.71 37.88
CA GLY A 271 12.97 9.48 36.77
C GLY A 271 12.28 9.58 35.42
N ASP A 272 12.32 10.77 34.82
CA ASP A 272 12.35 10.85 33.37
C ASP A 272 13.75 10.35 33.01
N PHE A 273 13.90 9.09 32.54
CA PHE A 273 14.85 9.02 31.45
C PHE A 273 14.21 9.89 30.40
N VAL A 274 14.95 10.89 29.96
CA VAL A 274 14.75 11.39 28.61
C VAL A 274 15.04 10.15 27.73
N GLY A 275 14.05 9.25 27.62
CA GLY A 275 13.73 8.65 26.34
C GLY A 275 13.70 9.84 25.40
N VAL A 276 14.42 9.67 24.31
CA VAL A 276 15.13 10.62 23.46
C VAL A 276 14.56 12.03 23.18
N GLY A 277 13.46 12.40 23.80
CA GLY A 277 12.65 13.53 23.48
C GLY A 277 11.67 13.07 22.43
N ASP A 278 10.52 13.71 22.47
CA ASP A 278 9.58 13.60 21.40
C ASP A 278 10.18 14.24 20.13
N PHE A 279 10.76 13.40 19.28
CA PHE A 279 11.48 13.82 18.06
C PHE A 279 10.54 14.22 16.92
N ALA A 280 9.23 14.20 17.13
CA ALA A 280 8.30 14.64 16.12
C ALA A 280 8.43 16.16 15.94
N ALA A 281 8.78 16.57 14.72
CA ALA A 281 8.91 17.97 14.33
C ALA A 281 8.26 18.20 12.98
N LEU A 282 7.61 19.37 12.83
CA LEU A 282 7.18 19.84 11.52
C LEU A 282 8.35 20.45 10.76
N ARG A 283 8.68 19.83 9.64
CA ARG A 283 9.78 20.27 8.78
C ARG A 283 9.26 20.42 7.35
N ASN A 284 9.55 21.55 6.73
CA ASN A 284 9.36 21.74 5.30
C ASN A 284 10.71 21.75 4.61
N ASN A 285 10.69 21.57 3.29
CA ASN A 285 11.92 21.46 2.50
C ASN A 285 12.92 20.57 3.24
N LEU A 286 12.46 19.40 3.74
CA LEU A 286 13.35 18.30 4.01
C LEU A 286 13.93 18.00 2.63
N PRO A 287 15.10 18.57 2.26
CA PRO A 287 15.54 18.57 0.89
C PRO A 287 15.94 17.13 0.69
N ASP A 288 15.05 16.40 0.06
CA ASP A 288 15.46 15.18 -0.56
C ASP A 288 16.52 15.57 -1.59
N GLN A 289 17.54 14.74 -1.80
CA GLN A 289 18.35 14.90 -3.00
C GLN A 289 17.56 14.47 -4.26
N ASP A 290 16.22 14.54 -4.20
CA ASP A 290 15.21 14.25 -5.21
C ASP A 290 14.59 15.52 -5.83
N PRO A 291 15.20 16.09 -6.88
CA PRO A 291 14.63 17.08 -7.80
C PRO A 291 13.22 16.80 -8.37
N CYS A 292 12.69 15.58 -8.22
CA CYS A 292 11.41 15.14 -8.76
C CYS A 292 10.31 15.01 -7.69
N ARG A 293 10.67 14.98 -6.41
CA ARG A 293 9.75 14.81 -5.26
C ARG A 293 10.03 15.80 -4.16
N ASP A 294 10.32 17.03 -4.56
CA ASP A 294 10.23 18.16 -3.66
C ASP A 294 8.78 18.27 -3.17
N ASN A 295 8.56 17.86 -1.91
CA ASN A 295 7.40 18.27 -1.16
C ASN A 295 7.79 19.49 -0.30
N PRO A 296 7.50 20.72 -0.76
CA PRO A 296 7.83 21.94 -0.03
C PRO A 296 6.85 22.22 1.12
N SER A 297 5.79 21.41 1.29
CA SER A 297 4.89 21.51 2.44
C SER A 297 5.62 21.14 3.73
N TYR A 298 5.01 21.50 4.86
CA TYR A 298 5.45 21.00 6.15
C TYR A 298 4.97 19.56 6.35
N GLN A 299 5.87 18.71 6.84
CA GLN A 299 5.62 17.28 7.06
C GLN A 299 5.95 16.94 8.51
N VAL A 300 5.22 15.96 9.06
CA VAL A 300 5.59 15.36 10.34
C VAL A 300 6.80 14.47 10.11
N SER A 301 7.87 14.73 10.86
CA SER A 301 9.11 13.99 10.77
C SER A 301 9.61 13.63 12.15
N PHE A 302 10.18 12.44 12.33
CA PHE A 302 10.78 11.99 13.58
C PHE A 302 12.30 12.09 13.45
N ILE A 303 12.85 13.28 13.71
CA ILE A 303 14.26 13.63 13.46
C ILE A 303 14.90 14.19 14.73
N ASP A 304 16.11 13.72 15.07
CA ASP A 304 16.99 14.36 16.06
C ASP A 304 17.45 15.73 15.51
N ASP A 305 17.13 16.82 16.22
CA ASP A 305 17.44 18.18 15.79
C ASP A 305 18.93 18.55 15.92
N GLY A 306 19.77 17.59 16.32
CA GLY A 306 21.20 17.76 16.51
C GLY A 306 21.56 18.31 17.89
N VAL A 307 20.59 18.47 18.77
CA VAL A 307 20.84 18.71 20.20
C VAL A 307 21.09 17.35 20.83
N VAL A 308 22.37 16.96 20.90
CA VAL A 308 22.79 15.75 21.61
C VAL A 308 22.27 15.80 23.05
N VAL A 309 21.25 14.99 23.35
CA VAL A 309 20.82 14.77 24.73
C VAL A 309 21.91 13.88 25.37
N PRO A 310 22.52 14.30 26.50
CA PRO A 310 23.55 13.51 27.18
C PRO A 310 23.12 12.07 27.40
N GLU A 311 24.02 11.11 27.19
CA GLU A 311 23.80 9.66 27.35
C GLU A 311 22.84 9.01 26.34
N THR A 312 22.14 9.80 25.52
CA THR A 312 21.33 9.29 24.42
C THR A 312 22.15 9.13 23.15
N GLY A 313 23.14 10.00 22.89
CA GLY A 313 23.91 10.00 21.65
C GLY A 313 23.08 10.48 20.44
N GLY A 314 23.71 11.25 19.55
CA GLY A 314 23.25 11.47 18.19
C GLY A 314 24.21 10.76 17.25
N THR A 315 23.71 9.91 16.35
CA THR A 315 24.56 9.21 15.39
C THR A 315 24.88 10.16 14.25
N PRO A 316 26.16 10.47 13.97
CA PRO A 316 26.51 11.19 12.77
C PRO A 316 26.01 10.40 11.56
N CYS A 317 25.25 11.03 10.69
CA CYS A 317 24.76 10.37 9.49
C CYS A 317 25.93 9.77 8.69
N ILE A 318 25.81 8.49 8.33
CA ILE A 318 26.82 7.81 7.51
C ILE A 318 26.50 7.99 6.03
N THR A 319 25.21 7.88 5.67
CA THR A 319 24.79 7.75 4.27
C THR A 319 23.75 8.79 3.85
N TRP A 320 22.72 9.06 4.67
CA TRP A 320 21.66 10.05 4.39
C TRP A 320 21.45 10.98 5.59
N CYS A 321 21.38 12.29 5.38
CA CYS A 321 21.28 13.30 6.45
C CYS A 321 20.20 14.32 6.13
N TYR A 322 19.32 14.67 7.08
CA TYR A 322 18.28 15.68 6.88
C TYR A 322 18.31 16.76 7.97
N GLY A 323 17.64 17.89 7.72
CA GLY A 323 17.54 19.00 8.67
C GLY A 323 18.78 19.91 8.75
N PRO A 324 18.66 21.09 9.38
CA PRO A 324 19.78 22.02 9.55
C PRO A 324 20.82 21.44 10.52
N GLY A 325 21.87 20.81 9.98
CA GLY A 325 22.96 20.23 10.76
C GLY A 325 23.38 18.82 10.31
N GLY A 326 22.55 18.12 9.54
CA GLY A 326 22.85 16.80 9.00
C GLY A 326 22.80 15.68 10.04
N TRP A 327 21.84 15.70 10.95
CA TRP A 327 21.66 14.69 11.99
C TRP A 327 20.56 13.70 11.61
N ILE A 328 20.68 12.48 12.10
CA ILE A 328 19.69 11.40 11.98
C ILE A 328 19.39 10.88 13.38
N LEU A 329 18.25 10.20 13.49
CA LEU A 329 17.84 9.50 14.70
C LEU A 329 18.96 8.57 15.21
N ASN A 330 19.15 8.48 16.52
CA ASN A 330 19.96 7.41 17.08
C ASN A 330 19.20 6.08 17.00
N ASN A 331 19.73 5.13 16.21
CA ASN A 331 19.22 3.76 16.08
C ASN A 331 19.25 2.94 17.39
N ASP A 332 19.82 3.48 18.47
CA ASP A 332 19.78 2.84 19.80
C ASP A 332 18.63 3.39 20.67
N GLY A 333 17.61 4.04 20.07
CA GLY A 333 16.49 4.68 20.81
C GLY A 333 16.94 5.70 21.86
N GLY A 334 18.19 6.18 21.70
CA GLY A 334 18.98 6.94 22.64
C GLY A 334 18.96 6.47 24.10
N LYS A 335 19.09 5.16 24.33
CA LYS A 335 19.61 4.64 25.59
C LYS A 335 20.73 3.66 25.32
N LEU A 336 21.85 3.85 26.02
CA LEU A 336 22.99 2.94 25.97
C LEU A 336 22.55 1.51 26.34
N ALA A 337 22.55 0.65 25.33
CA ALA A 337 22.08 -0.72 25.35
C ALA A 337 22.98 -1.63 26.21
N ASP A 338 22.43 -2.22 27.27
CA ASP A 338 23.11 -3.27 28.04
C ASP A 338 22.18 -4.37 28.62
N ASP A 339 20.86 -4.33 28.36
CA ASP A 339 19.97 -5.47 28.67
C ASP A 339 19.55 -6.19 27.38
N PRO A 340 20.06 -7.40 27.08
CA PRO A 340 19.62 -8.20 25.93
C PRO A 340 18.17 -8.73 26.05
N SER A 341 17.45 -8.40 27.12
CA SER A 341 16.02 -8.68 27.32
C SER A 341 15.12 -7.44 27.28
N GLN A 342 15.71 -6.23 27.24
CA GLN A 342 15.00 -4.95 27.06
C GLN A 342 15.64 -4.16 25.92
N ASP A 343 14.84 -4.06 24.87
CA ASP A 343 15.15 -3.63 23.51
C ASP A 343 14.75 -2.15 23.36
N TRP A 344 15.71 -1.22 23.35
CA TRP A 344 15.51 0.24 23.36
C TRP A 344 15.45 0.83 21.94
N PHE A 345 14.36 0.58 21.22
CA PHE A 345 14.22 0.92 19.80
C PHE A 345 13.23 2.07 19.58
N LEU A 346 13.33 2.79 18.46
CA LEU A 346 12.38 3.84 18.11
C LEU A 346 10.94 3.31 18.17
N GLU A 347 10.09 3.95 18.98
CA GLU A 347 8.65 3.71 19.01
C GLU A 347 7.97 5.05 19.26
N ASN A 348 7.70 5.79 18.18
CA ASN A 348 7.14 7.14 18.26
C ASN A 348 5.82 7.22 17.51
N GLN A 349 4.88 7.99 18.05
CA GLN A 349 3.54 8.13 17.49
C GLN A 349 3.12 9.60 17.50
N VAL A 350 2.46 10.04 16.42
CA VAL A 350 1.66 11.26 16.43
C VAL A 350 0.18 10.90 16.44
N GLU A 351 -0.59 11.57 17.30
CA GLU A 351 -2.02 11.35 17.50
C GLU A 351 -2.80 12.58 17.04
N SER A 352 -3.86 12.39 16.27
CA SER A 352 -4.76 13.47 15.87
C SER A 352 -5.52 14.01 17.08
N PRO A 353 -6.03 15.25 17.05
CA PRO A 353 -7.04 15.65 18.02
C PRO A 353 -8.29 14.76 17.87
N PRO A 354 -9.18 14.68 18.90
CA PRO A 354 -10.48 14.03 18.75
C PRO A 354 -11.28 14.61 17.58
N ILE A 355 -11.64 13.75 16.63
CA ILE A 355 -12.38 14.11 15.42
C ILE A 355 -13.87 13.80 15.66
N PRO A 356 -14.76 14.81 15.63
CA PRO A 356 -16.20 14.56 15.72
C PRO A 356 -16.66 13.67 14.57
N TRP A 357 -17.29 12.55 14.89
CA TRP A 357 -17.90 11.66 13.91
C TRP A 357 -19.39 11.95 13.80
N ALA A 358 -19.84 12.39 12.63
CA ALA A 358 -21.23 12.75 12.44
C ALA A 358 -22.12 11.51 12.50
N ALA A 359 -23.27 11.64 13.17
CA ALA A 359 -24.27 10.59 13.22
C ALA A 359 -24.75 10.25 11.80
N GLY A 360 -24.84 8.96 11.48
CA GLY A 360 -25.22 8.48 10.15
C GLY A 360 -24.04 8.33 9.19
N LEU A 361 -22.79 8.46 9.64
CA LEU A 361 -21.63 8.04 8.86
C LEU A 361 -21.28 6.59 9.22
N GLU A 362 -21.53 5.67 8.30
CA GLU A 362 -21.22 4.25 8.44
C GLU A 362 -19.93 3.84 7.70
N GLY A 363 -19.57 4.63 6.68
CA GLY A 363 -18.38 4.61 5.84
C GLY A 363 -17.15 5.27 6.46
N ALA A 364 -15.95 4.68 6.44
CA ALA A 364 -14.72 5.42 6.77
C ALA A 364 -13.50 5.01 5.92
N LEU A 365 -12.80 6.01 5.37
CA LEU A 365 -11.57 5.87 4.59
C LEU A 365 -10.50 6.77 5.19
N PHE A 366 -9.40 6.16 5.62
CA PHE A 366 -8.22 6.82 6.15
C PHE A 366 -7.13 6.86 5.08
N GLU A 367 -6.62 8.04 4.78
CA GLU A 367 -5.57 8.24 3.78
C GLU A 367 -4.51 9.18 4.31
N PHE A 368 -3.26 8.98 3.89
CA PHE A 368 -2.15 9.89 4.16
C PHE A 368 -1.04 9.66 3.14
N ASP A 369 -0.19 10.65 2.96
CA ASP A 369 1.06 10.48 2.24
C ASP A 369 2.14 10.09 3.25
N VAL A 370 2.97 9.13 2.88
CA VAL A 370 4.13 8.71 3.67
C VAL A 370 5.34 8.62 2.76
N TYR A 371 6.45 9.21 3.19
CA TYR A 371 7.74 8.93 2.60
C TYR A 371 8.40 7.82 3.40
N VAL A 372 8.69 6.69 2.75
CA VAL A 372 9.52 5.61 3.31
C VAL A 372 10.93 5.74 2.81
N HIS A 373 11.92 5.36 3.61
CA HIS A 373 13.33 5.56 3.29
C HIS A 373 14.10 4.23 3.17
N GLU A 374 13.79 3.27 4.04
CA GLU A 374 14.66 2.13 4.26
C GLU A 374 14.28 0.89 3.46
N THR A 375 15.19 0.45 2.60
CA THR A 375 15.12 -0.90 2.02
C THR A 375 15.61 -1.90 3.08
N LEU A 376 14.74 -2.84 3.45
CA LEU A 376 15.00 -3.79 4.53
C LEU A 376 16.30 -4.61 4.29
N CYS A 377 17.28 -4.49 5.19
CA CYS A 377 18.58 -5.15 5.04
C CYS A 377 19.23 -5.53 6.38
N ALA A 378 20.22 -6.43 6.37
CA ALA A 378 20.90 -6.88 7.59
C ALA A 378 21.77 -5.81 8.28
N GLN A 379 22.07 -4.70 7.59
CA GLN A 379 22.85 -3.56 8.10
C GLN A 379 21.96 -2.34 8.45
N CYS A 380 20.66 -2.50 8.26
CA CYS A 380 19.63 -1.48 8.39
C CYS A 380 18.95 -1.61 9.77
N PRO A 381 18.64 -0.52 10.49
CA PRO A 381 17.91 -0.56 11.76
C PRO A 381 16.49 -1.16 11.64
N GLY A 382 15.89 -1.19 10.46
CA GLY A 382 14.57 -1.80 10.25
C GLY A 382 13.46 -0.88 10.75
N ILE A 383 13.36 0.32 10.18
CA ILE A 383 12.34 1.32 10.47
C ILE A 383 11.08 1.05 9.63
N PHE A 384 9.96 0.87 10.33
CA PHE A 384 8.64 0.65 9.78
C PHE A 384 7.71 1.78 10.17
N TYR A 385 6.68 2.01 9.37
CA TYR A 385 5.53 2.79 9.82
C TYR A 385 4.31 1.90 10.08
N ALA A 386 3.46 2.37 10.97
CA ALA A 386 2.13 1.85 11.20
C ALA A 386 1.12 3.00 11.27
N TRP A 387 -0.15 2.63 11.17
CA TRP A 387 -1.27 3.55 11.29
C TRP A 387 -2.28 2.94 12.24
N HIS A 388 -3.00 3.79 12.97
CA HIS A 388 -3.94 3.35 13.99
C HIS A 388 -5.20 4.21 13.96
N VAL A 389 -6.31 3.59 14.35
CA VAL A 389 -7.58 4.26 14.59
C VAL A 389 -8.15 3.80 15.92
N ARG A 390 -8.75 4.73 16.66
CA ARG A 390 -9.62 4.41 17.80
C ARG A 390 -10.88 5.25 17.74
N SER A 391 -11.93 4.80 18.43
CA SER A 391 -13.20 5.51 18.45
C SER A 391 -14.00 5.16 19.70
N THR A 392 -14.89 6.06 20.11
CA THR A 392 -15.82 5.88 21.22
C THR A 392 -17.23 6.31 20.82
N ASP A 393 -18.24 5.62 21.35
CA ASP A 393 -19.67 5.96 21.22
C ASP A 393 -20.13 6.94 22.33
N SER A 394 -19.25 7.22 23.29
CA SER A 394 -19.50 8.18 24.37
C SER A 394 -19.73 9.60 23.86
N SER A 395 -20.52 10.36 24.62
CA SER A 395 -20.62 11.81 24.37
C SER A 395 -19.33 12.56 24.69
N ASP A 396 -18.48 12.02 25.56
CA ASP A 396 -17.25 12.66 26.00
C ASP A 396 -16.06 12.21 25.12
N PRO A 397 -15.38 13.12 24.40
CA PRO A 397 -14.20 12.77 23.63
C PRO A 397 -13.03 12.25 24.49
N GLU A 398 -12.98 12.57 25.80
CA GLU A 398 -11.90 12.10 26.69
C GLU A 398 -11.91 10.57 26.84
N ASP A 399 -13.07 9.93 26.66
CA ASP A 399 -13.20 8.46 26.71
C ASP A 399 -12.44 7.74 25.57
N LEU A 400 -11.98 8.46 24.53
CA LEU A 400 -11.07 7.91 23.51
C LEU A 400 -9.79 7.35 24.15
N ALA A 401 -9.29 7.97 25.23
CA ALA A 401 -8.09 7.52 25.93
C ALA A 401 -8.24 6.12 26.56
N LEU A 402 -9.48 5.69 26.84
CA LEU A 402 -9.79 4.37 27.37
C LEU A 402 -9.98 3.30 26.29
N GLN A 403 -10.04 3.70 25.01
CA GLN A 403 -10.26 2.78 23.90
C GLN A 403 -8.92 2.30 23.33
N PRO A 404 -8.79 0.99 23.04
CA PRO A 404 -7.58 0.47 22.45
C PRO A 404 -7.40 1.01 21.02
N TRP A 405 -6.15 1.30 20.65
CA TRP A 405 -5.79 1.51 19.27
C TRP A 405 -6.03 0.24 18.45
N LYS A 406 -6.63 0.40 17.26
CA LYS A 406 -6.89 -0.68 16.32
C LYS A 406 -6.18 -0.41 15.00
N ASN A 407 -5.68 -1.47 14.38
CA ASN A 407 -5.10 -1.47 13.04
C ASN A 407 -5.29 -2.87 12.42
N ARG A 408 -4.61 -3.17 11.31
CA ARG A 408 -4.64 -4.50 10.68
C ARG A 408 -3.54 -5.45 11.16
N ASN A 409 -2.81 -5.09 12.21
CA ASN A 409 -1.61 -5.78 12.68
C ASN A 409 -0.56 -5.95 11.56
N PHE A 410 -0.45 -4.95 10.68
CA PHE A 410 0.60 -4.87 9.68
C PHE A 410 1.48 -3.67 9.98
N VAL A 411 2.78 -3.87 9.75
CA VAL A 411 3.78 -2.81 9.69
C VAL A 411 4.21 -2.68 8.23
N HIS A 412 4.52 -1.46 7.83
CA HIS A 412 4.81 -1.13 6.45
C HIS A 412 6.24 -0.60 6.33
N TYR A 413 6.93 -1.04 5.29
CA TYR A 413 8.29 -0.61 4.96
C TYR A 413 8.45 -0.45 3.45
N GLY A 414 9.59 0.07 3.03
CA GLY A 414 9.94 0.19 1.62
C GLY A 414 11.16 1.06 1.44
N GLY A 415 11.90 0.80 0.37
CA GLY A 415 12.97 1.69 -0.06
C GLY A 415 12.43 3.10 -0.40
N PRO A 416 13.31 4.06 -0.66
CA PRO A 416 12.97 5.47 -0.80
C PRO A 416 11.76 5.68 -1.72
N GLU A 417 10.63 6.13 -1.14
CA GLU A 417 9.36 6.25 -1.87
C GLU A 417 8.34 7.17 -1.19
N TYR A 418 7.75 8.14 -1.91
CA TYR A 418 6.48 8.75 -1.47
C TYR A 418 5.31 7.86 -1.92
N ARG A 419 4.49 7.44 -0.95
CA ARG A 419 3.32 6.59 -1.17
C ARG A 419 2.07 7.26 -0.63
N ARG A 420 0.98 7.23 -1.41
CA ARG A 420 -0.36 7.49 -0.90
C ARG A 420 -0.86 6.21 -0.23
N HIS A 421 -0.91 6.20 1.09
CA HIS A 421 -1.55 5.12 1.84
C HIS A 421 -3.07 5.34 1.85
N THR A 422 -3.85 4.26 1.71
CA THR A 422 -5.31 4.31 1.70
C THR A 422 -5.87 3.06 2.34
N GLU A 423 -6.65 3.21 3.39
CA GLU A 423 -7.23 2.11 4.15
C GLU A 423 -8.70 2.38 4.50
N GLN A 424 -9.58 1.41 4.25
CA GLN A 424 -10.93 1.44 4.80
C GLN A 424 -10.87 1.01 6.27
N VAL A 425 -11.31 1.90 7.16
CA VAL A 425 -11.18 1.72 8.62
C VAL A 425 -12.51 1.66 9.34
N GLY A 426 -13.64 1.74 8.62
CA GLY A 426 -14.97 1.83 9.24
C GLY A 426 -15.33 0.63 10.10
N ASP A 427 -14.88 -0.57 9.72
CA ASP A 427 -15.09 -1.82 10.46
C ASP A 427 -14.24 -1.91 11.74
N LEU A 428 -13.22 -1.05 11.87
CA LEU A 428 -12.44 -0.90 13.10
C LEU A 428 -13.11 0.08 14.08
N LEU A 429 -14.02 0.92 13.62
CA LEU A 429 -14.72 1.86 14.49
C LEU A 429 -15.71 1.13 15.41
N VAL A 430 -15.91 1.66 16.62
CA VAL A 430 -16.95 1.14 17.52
C VAL A 430 -18.33 1.45 16.95
N GLU A 431 -19.27 0.54 17.15
CA GLU A 431 -20.65 0.72 16.73
C GLU A 431 -21.22 2.03 17.27
N GLY A 432 -21.75 2.88 16.39
CA GLY A 432 -22.33 4.17 16.80
C GLY A 432 -21.30 5.21 17.29
N ALA A 433 -20.05 5.12 16.83
CA ALA A 433 -19.00 6.08 17.12
C ALA A 433 -19.47 7.54 17.02
N ARG A 434 -19.06 8.35 17.99
CA ARG A 434 -19.26 9.81 18.03
C ARG A 434 -17.96 10.57 17.91
N TRP A 435 -16.86 9.93 18.26
CA TRP A 435 -15.52 10.48 18.18
C TRP A 435 -14.59 9.43 17.61
N VAL A 436 -13.72 9.87 16.70
CA VAL A 436 -12.65 9.07 16.09
C VAL A 436 -11.33 9.77 16.36
N GLN A 437 -10.26 9.00 16.50
CA GLN A 437 -8.92 9.52 16.58
C GLN A 437 -7.98 8.66 15.73
N LEU A 438 -7.02 9.31 15.10
CA LEU A 438 -6.04 8.68 14.21
C LEU A 438 -4.66 8.74 14.86
N ALA A 439 -3.81 7.78 14.55
CA ALA A 439 -2.40 7.82 14.88
C ALA A 439 -1.54 7.35 13.70
N LEU A 440 -0.36 7.95 13.60
CA LEU A 440 0.70 7.56 12.67
C LEU A 440 1.94 7.26 13.49
N GLU A 441 2.50 6.09 13.30
CA GLU A 441 3.52 5.51 14.17
C GLU A 441 4.76 5.12 13.36
N VAL A 442 5.93 5.27 13.97
CA VAL A 442 7.20 4.79 13.46
C VAL A 442 7.85 3.89 14.49
N ASN A 443 8.17 2.66 14.04
CA ASN A 443 8.75 1.61 14.86
C ASN A 443 10.05 1.09 14.27
N GLU A 444 11.03 0.88 15.12
CA GLU A 444 12.25 0.17 14.78
C GLU A 444 12.15 -1.30 15.22
N LEU A 445 12.16 -2.20 14.23
CA LEU A 445 11.92 -3.63 14.40
C LEU A 445 13.08 -4.52 13.90
N GLY A 446 14.16 -3.94 13.37
CA GLY A 446 15.32 -4.70 12.84
C GLY A 446 15.91 -5.70 13.84
N TRP A 447 15.88 -5.34 15.12
CA TRP A 447 16.32 -6.16 16.23
C TRP A 447 15.62 -7.51 16.36
N ILE A 448 14.36 -7.63 15.89
CA ILE A 448 13.63 -8.91 15.87
C ILE A 448 14.41 -9.95 15.04
N TRP A 449 15.14 -9.48 14.02
CA TRP A 449 15.97 -10.30 13.14
C TRP A 449 17.47 -10.23 13.49
N GLY A 450 17.84 -9.57 14.59
CA GLY A 450 19.22 -9.31 14.98
C GLY A 450 19.94 -8.32 14.06
N TRP A 451 19.20 -7.46 13.37
CA TRP A 451 19.72 -6.39 12.52
C TRP A 451 19.80 -5.11 13.35
N ASN A 452 20.87 -4.96 14.12
CA ASN A 452 21.13 -3.76 14.93
C ASN A 452 21.88 -2.72 14.07
N GLY A 453 21.36 -2.46 12.87
CA GLY A 453 22.07 -1.79 11.79
C GLY A 453 22.79 -0.50 12.20
N SER A 454 24.04 -0.33 11.75
CA SER A 454 24.83 0.89 12.00
C SER A 454 24.55 2.01 11.01
N ASP A 455 23.77 1.75 9.95
CA ASP A 455 23.40 2.72 8.92
C ASP A 455 22.09 3.40 9.32
N GLY A 456 22.18 4.53 10.02
CA GLY A 456 20.97 5.22 10.44
C GLY A 456 20.29 5.90 9.25
N THR A 457 19.09 5.41 8.96
CA THR A 457 18.19 5.95 7.95
C THR A 457 17.15 6.84 8.65
N PRO A 458 16.63 7.88 7.98
CA PRO A 458 15.56 8.69 8.55
C PRO A 458 14.28 7.89 8.74
N ALA A 459 13.57 8.22 9.81
CA ALA A 459 12.21 7.77 10.02
C ALA A 459 11.26 8.25 8.90
N PRO A 460 10.19 7.49 8.60
CA PRO A 460 9.15 7.92 7.67
C PRO A 460 8.56 9.29 8.00
N TYR A 461 8.25 10.05 6.95
CA TYR A 461 7.61 11.36 7.06
C TYR A 461 6.15 11.27 6.63
N PHE A 462 5.27 12.02 7.27
CA PHE A 462 3.83 11.99 7.00
C PHE A 462 3.27 13.35 6.60
N ASP A 463 2.35 13.35 5.64
CA ASP A 463 1.66 14.54 5.14
C ASP A 463 0.26 14.18 4.56
N ASN A 464 -0.54 15.18 4.19
CA ASN A 464 -1.83 15.06 3.48
C ASN A 464 -2.80 14.05 4.12
N VAL A 465 -2.86 14.04 5.46
CA VAL A 465 -3.68 13.13 6.25
C VAL A 465 -5.15 13.50 6.12
N SER A 466 -5.99 12.54 5.72
CA SER A 466 -7.42 12.75 5.59
C SER A 466 -8.24 11.57 6.13
N LEU A 467 -9.36 11.89 6.76
CA LEU A 467 -10.38 10.93 7.15
C LEU A 467 -11.67 11.32 6.43
N LYS A 468 -12.20 10.41 5.62
CA LYS A 468 -13.44 10.60 4.88
C LYS A 468 -14.49 9.67 5.44
N GLY A 469 -15.69 10.18 5.62
CA GLY A 469 -16.86 9.40 5.99
C GLY A 469 -17.96 9.52 4.95
N TRP A 470 -18.84 8.54 4.90
CA TRP A 470 -20.04 8.58 4.06
C TRP A 470 -21.17 7.83 4.73
N GLU A 471 -22.40 8.24 4.44
CA GLU A 471 -23.58 7.47 4.84
C GLU A 471 -23.64 6.17 4.00
N GLY A 472 -23.99 5.05 4.62
CA GLY A 472 -23.94 3.73 4.01
C GLY A 472 -24.60 2.65 4.84
N GLY A 473 -24.59 1.44 4.28
CA GLY A 473 -24.88 0.23 5.04
C GLY A 473 -23.61 -0.34 5.68
N PRO A 474 -23.47 -1.67 5.77
CA PRO A 474 -22.32 -2.31 6.40
C PRO A 474 -21.02 -2.02 5.62
N GLN A 475 -19.88 -2.09 6.29
CA GLN A 475 -18.57 -1.99 5.65
C GLN A 475 -18.29 -3.18 4.74
N ILE A 476 -17.60 -2.95 3.62
CA ILE A 476 -17.19 -4.00 2.68
C ILE A 476 -15.70 -3.84 2.37
N LEU A 477 -14.89 -4.75 2.91
CA LEU A 477 -13.45 -4.80 2.71
C LEU A 477 -13.08 -5.94 1.75
N VAL A 478 -12.46 -5.61 0.63
CA VAL A 478 -11.86 -6.57 -0.31
C VAL A 478 -10.36 -6.33 -0.38
N GLN A 479 -9.58 -7.33 0.01
CA GLN A 479 -8.12 -7.26 -0.04
C GLN A 479 -7.62 -7.79 -1.39
N GLU A 480 -6.57 -7.18 -1.96
CA GLU A 480 -6.05 -7.55 -3.30
C GLU A 480 -5.69 -9.02 -3.46
N ARG A 481 -5.19 -9.64 -2.38
CA ARG A 481 -4.83 -11.07 -2.34
C ARG A 481 -6.03 -12.02 -2.40
N PHE A 482 -7.23 -11.50 -2.20
CA PHE A 482 -8.50 -12.23 -2.21
C PHE A 482 -9.46 -11.75 -3.31
N ALA A 483 -9.02 -10.84 -4.18
CA ALA A 483 -9.79 -10.36 -5.33
C ALA A 483 -9.53 -11.24 -6.56
N PHE A 484 -10.52 -11.32 -7.46
CA PHE A 484 -10.39 -12.02 -8.74
C PHE A 484 -9.28 -11.43 -9.61
N LYS A 485 -8.76 -12.27 -10.53
CA LYS A 485 -7.73 -11.90 -11.51
C LYS A 485 -8.11 -12.30 -12.93
N ASP A 486 -7.29 -11.87 -13.88
CA ASP A 486 -7.42 -12.22 -15.30
C ASP A 486 -7.33 -13.73 -15.51
N GLY A 487 -8.15 -14.23 -16.42
CA GLY A 487 -8.39 -15.65 -16.63
C GLY A 487 -7.90 -16.16 -17.97
N TRP A 488 -7.38 -17.40 -18.02
CA TRP A 488 -6.92 -18.04 -19.25
C TRP A 488 -7.84 -19.19 -19.67
N VAL A 489 -7.87 -19.48 -20.98
CA VAL A 489 -8.63 -20.62 -21.54
C VAL A 489 -8.28 -21.92 -20.81
N GLU A 490 -9.29 -22.57 -20.25
CA GLU A 490 -9.16 -23.74 -19.38
C GLU A 490 -8.42 -24.91 -20.07
N THR A 491 -8.71 -25.13 -21.35
CA THR A 491 -8.13 -26.24 -22.11
C THR A 491 -6.67 -26.00 -22.49
N GLY A 492 -6.14 -24.80 -22.23
CA GLY A 492 -4.76 -24.42 -22.50
C GLY A 492 -4.47 -24.09 -23.97
N ALA A 493 -5.47 -24.06 -24.85
CA ALA A 493 -5.36 -23.64 -26.25
C ALA A 493 -6.73 -23.22 -26.81
N LEU A 494 -6.76 -22.29 -27.77
CA LEU A 494 -7.98 -21.96 -28.51
C LEU A 494 -8.43 -23.14 -29.39
N ASN A 495 -9.72 -23.45 -29.35
CA ASN A 495 -10.37 -24.51 -30.10
C ASN A 495 -11.37 -23.93 -31.10
N PRO A 496 -10.97 -23.72 -32.37
CA PRO A 496 -11.87 -23.18 -33.40
C PRO A 496 -12.93 -24.19 -33.86
N ALA A 497 -12.72 -25.50 -33.61
CA ALA A 497 -13.67 -26.54 -34.01
C ALA A 497 -14.84 -26.68 -33.04
N ASN A 498 -14.66 -26.26 -31.79
CA ASN A 498 -15.73 -26.22 -30.80
C ASN A 498 -15.54 -25.02 -29.86
N LEU A 499 -16.24 -23.93 -30.18
CA LEU A 499 -16.18 -22.68 -29.44
C LEU A 499 -16.59 -22.83 -27.97
N SER A 500 -17.42 -23.82 -27.63
CA SER A 500 -17.89 -24.03 -26.26
C SER A 500 -16.80 -24.57 -25.31
N LEU A 501 -15.66 -25.04 -25.84
CA LEU A 501 -14.54 -25.54 -25.04
C LEU A 501 -13.50 -24.46 -24.71
N ASN A 502 -13.76 -23.22 -25.12
CA ASN A 502 -12.84 -22.11 -24.92
C ASN A 502 -13.14 -21.30 -23.66
N SER A 503 -13.90 -21.78 -22.69
CA SER A 503 -14.14 -20.99 -21.48
C SER A 503 -12.85 -20.74 -20.71
N CYS A 504 -12.72 -19.53 -20.17
CA CYS A 504 -11.61 -19.13 -19.31
C CYS A 504 -11.94 -19.40 -17.84
N ARG A 505 -10.91 -19.75 -17.06
CA ARG A 505 -11.01 -19.87 -15.59
C ARG A 505 -10.82 -18.52 -14.93
N ILE A 506 -11.49 -18.30 -13.79
CA ILE A 506 -11.29 -17.14 -12.92
C ILE A 506 -10.52 -17.65 -11.69
N ASP A 507 -9.47 -16.95 -11.27
CA ASP A 507 -8.61 -17.35 -10.14
C ASP A 507 -8.36 -16.18 -9.17
N ILE A 508 -7.88 -16.49 -7.97
CA ILE A 508 -7.40 -15.54 -6.95
C ILE A 508 -5.93 -15.84 -6.59
N PRO A 509 -5.16 -14.85 -6.08
CA PRO A 509 -3.78 -15.08 -5.70
C PRO A 509 -3.67 -16.14 -4.61
N ASN A 510 -4.30 -15.92 -3.45
CA ASN A 510 -4.14 -16.82 -2.31
C ASN A 510 -5.07 -18.02 -2.42
N ASP A 511 -4.60 -19.07 -3.09
CA ASP A 511 -5.32 -20.34 -3.20
C ASP A 511 -5.56 -20.93 -1.81
N ILE A 512 -6.83 -21.00 -1.40
CA ILE A 512 -7.28 -21.37 -0.05
C ILE A 512 -7.20 -22.90 0.13
N ASN A 513 -6.04 -23.50 -0.13
CA ASN A 513 -5.89 -24.94 0.01
C ASN A 513 -5.34 -25.31 1.38
N SER A 514 -6.22 -25.26 2.38
CA SER A 514 -6.02 -25.99 3.65
C SER A 514 -7.27 -26.65 4.23
N TYR A 515 -8.43 -26.63 3.55
CA TYR A 515 -9.63 -27.34 4.03
C TYR A 515 -10.04 -28.56 3.19
N SER A 516 -10.20 -29.65 3.92
CA SER A 516 -10.64 -30.96 3.47
C SER A 516 -12.05 -30.90 2.86
N TRP A 517 -12.13 -31.38 1.61
CA TRP A 517 -13.17 -32.06 0.82
C TRP A 517 -14.58 -32.39 1.40
N GLU A 518 -15.03 -31.91 2.55
CA GLU A 518 -16.29 -32.37 3.17
C GLU A 518 -17.56 -31.78 2.54
N ASP A 519 -17.49 -30.64 1.85
CA ASP A 519 -18.68 -29.98 1.29
C ASP A 519 -18.78 -29.93 -0.24
N GLY A 520 -17.79 -30.44 -0.98
CA GLY A 520 -17.90 -30.57 -2.45
C GLY A 520 -18.04 -29.27 -3.26
N ILE A 521 -17.66 -28.12 -2.69
CA ILE A 521 -17.73 -26.78 -3.30
C ILE A 521 -16.40 -26.04 -3.12
N ALA A 522 -15.30 -26.60 -3.60
CA ALA A 522 -14.04 -25.85 -3.68
C ALA A 522 -13.14 -26.50 -4.73
N VAL A 523 -13.00 -25.86 -5.90
CA VAL A 523 -11.82 -26.04 -6.72
C VAL A 523 -10.79 -25.04 -6.17
N PRO A 524 -9.53 -25.44 -5.93
CA PRO A 524 -8.51 -24.49 -5.47
C PRO A 524 -8.42 -23.30 -6.46
N GLY A 525 -8.80 -22.09 -6.02
CA GLY A 525 -8.68 -20.83 -6.78
C GLY A 525 -9.87 -20.41 -7.66
N ASP A 526 -11.09 -20.27 -7.13
CA ASP A 526 -12.28 -19.82 -7.91
C ASP A 526 -13.15 -18.75 -7.23
N SER A 527 -12.92 -18.47 -5.94
CA SER A 527 -13.82 -17.67 -5.11
C SER A 527 -13.12 -16.47 -4.48
N MET A 528 -13.61 -15.26 -4.73
CA MET A 528 -13.11 -14.06 -4.05
C MET A 528 -13.61 -14.00 -2.61
N LEU A 529 -12.87 -13.33 -1.71
CA LEU A 529 -13.28 -13.09 -0.33
C LEU A 529 -13.51 -11.60 -0.06
N ALA A 530 -14.52 -11.30 0.76
CA ALA A 530 -14.73 -9.98 1.34
C ALA A 530 -15.09 -10.10 2.83
N ASP A 531 -14.57 -9.17 3.63
CA ASP A 531 -14.96 -9.01 5.03
C ASP A 531 -16.04 -7.91 5.10
N ILE A 532 -17.19 -8.25 5.67
CA ILE A 532 -18.39 -7.40 5.71
C ILE A 532 -18.92 -7.33 7.14
N THR A 533 -18.93 -6.11 7.68
CA THR A 533 -19.21 -5.84 9.09
C THR A 533 -20.22 -4.71 9.22
N SER A 534 -21.25 -4.91 10.05
CA SER A 534 -22.18 -3.83 10.41
C SER A 534 -21.47 -2.80 11.28
N THR A 535 -21.59 -1.52 10.95
CA THR A 535 -21.03 -0.41 11.75
C THR A 535 -22.08 0.34 12.56
N ARG A 536 -23.37 0.00 12.39
CA ARG A 536 -24.49 0.65 13.08
C ARG A 536 -24.95 -0.12 14.31
N ALA A 537 -24.83 0.51 15.49
CA ALA A 537 -25.20 -0.02 16.81
C ALA A 537 -26.51 -0.84 16.83
N GLY A 538 -26.40 -2.16 16.99
CA GLY A 538 -27.51 -3.12 17.05
C GLY A 538 -28.07 -3.56 15.69
N ALA A 539 -27.42 -3.20 14.57
CA ALA A 539 -27.87 -3.59 13.24
C ALA A 539 -27.35 -4.98 12.85
N THR A 540 -28.15 -5.71 12.07
CA THR A 540 -27.82 -7.06 11.60
C THR A 540 -27.76 -7.11 10.09
N ILE A 541 -26.77 -7.82 9.54
CA ILE A 541 -26.70 -8.12 8.11
C ILE A 541 -27.98 -8.90 7.71
N MET A 542 -28.76 -8.34 6.80
CA MET A 542 -30.12 -8.79 6.50
C MET A 542 -30.18 -10.01 5.59
N ALA A 543 -29.28 -10.04 4.62
CA ALA A 543 -29.24 -11.02 3.56
C ALA A 543 -27.77 -11.32 3.21
N PRO A 544 -27.50 -12.46 2.56
CA PRO A 544 -26.20 -12.66 1.94
C PRO A 544 -25.85 -11.45 1.07
N PRO A 545 -24.64 -10.90 1.21
CA PRO A 545 -24.17 -9.83 0.33
C PRO A 545 -24.17 -10.33 -1.11
N ILE A 546 -24.28 -9.41 -2.06
CA ILE A 546 -24.43 -9.75 -3.48
C ILE A 546 -23.23 -9.18 -4.23
N LEU A 547 -22.56 -10.04 -5.00
CA LEU A 547 -21.64 -9.63 -6.05
C LEU A 547 -22.44 -9.42 -7.33
N HIS A 548 -22.49 -8.18 -7.79
CA HIS A 548 -23.03 -7.81 -9.09
C HIS A 548 -21.89 -7.78 -10.08
N TRP A 549 -22.14 -8.27 -11.28
CA TRP A 549 -21.15 -8.28 -12.33
C TRP A 549 -21.78 -7.88 -13.65
N VAL A 550 -20.97 -7.23 -14.47
CA VAL A 550 -21.30 -6.78 -15.81
C VAL A 550 -20.17 -7.18 -16.72
N MET A 551 -20.50 -7.90 -17.78
CA MET A 551 -19.52 -8.47 -18.70
C MET A 551 -19.76 -7.95 -20.10
N SER A 552 -18.78 -7.24 -20.66
CA SER A 552 -18.69 -6.99 -22.10
C SER A 552 -18.33 -8.31 -22.79
N CYS A 553 -19.21 -8.79 -23.65
CA CYS A 553 -19.07 -10.10 -24.28
C CYS A 553 -18.37 -10.00 -25.63
N ASN A 554 -17.45 -10.93 -25.91
CA ASN A 554 -16.91 -11.12 -27.23
C ASN A 554 -17.97 -11.79 -28.15
N PRO A 555 -18.39 -11.14 -29.25
CA PRO A 555 -19.42 -11.65 -30.16
C PRO A 555 -19.11 -13.02 -30.79
N VAL A 556 -17.83 -13.41 -30.86
CA VAL A 556 -17.37 -14.72 -31.36
C VAL A 556 -18.10 -15.87 -30.67
N PHE A 557 -18.40 -15.71 -29.37
CA PHE A 557 -18.95 -16.78 -28.54
C PHE A 557 -20.47 -16.69 -28.32
N ASP A 558 -21.16 -15.74 -28.95
CA ASP A 558 -22.60 -15.54 -28.78
C ASP A 558 -23.42 -16.79 -29.10
N GLY A 559 -22.96 -17.60 -30.07
CA GLY A 559 -23.62 -18.84 -30.46
C GLY A 559 -23.45 -20.02 -29.48
N VAL A 560 -22.51 -19.93 -28.54
CA VAL A 560 -22.22 -20.99 -27.56
C VAL A 560 -22.42 -20.56 -26.11
N ARG A 561 -22.59 -19.26 -25.86
CA ARG A 561 -22.84 -18.73 -24.52
C ARG A 561 -24.23 -19.16 -24.02
N PRO A 562 -24.39 -19.51 -22.73
CA PRO A 562 -25.69 -19.86 -22.15
C PRO A 562 -26.74 -18.76 -22.26
N ALA A 563 -26.33 -17.49 -22.21
CA ALA A 563 -27.18 -16.32 -22.38
C ALA A 563 -26.58 -15.42 -23.47
N ALA A 564 -27.32 -15.18 -24.55
CA ALA A 564 -26.89 -14.27 -25.60
C ALA A 564 -26.90 -12.82 -25.10
N PRO A 565 -25.86 -12.00 -25.38
CA PRO A 565 -25.84 -10.61 -24.97
C PRO A 565 -26.94 -9.79 -25.67
N GLY A 566 -27.32 -8.67 -25.05
CA GLY A 566 -28.25 -7.71 -25.62
C GLY A 566 -27.64 -6.90 -26.78
N PRO A 567 -28.39 -5.92 -27.33
CA PRO A 567 -27.88 -5.01 -28.36
C PRO A 567 -26.67 -4.17 -27.94
N ASP A 568 -26.42 -4.04 -26.63
CA ASP A 568 -25.28 -3.37 -26.01
C ASP A 568 -24.04 -4.28 -25.90
N GLN A 569 -24.13 -5.55 -26.33
CA GLN A 569 -23.06 -6.56 -26.23
C GLN A 569 -22.61 -6.84 -24.78
N VAL A 570 -23.54 -6.69 -23.83
CA VAL A 570 -23.27 -6.87 -22.41
C VAL A 570 -24.22 -7.90 -21.80
N VAL A 571 -23.68 -8.73 -20.90
CA VAL A 571 -24.44 -9.62 -20.00
C VAL A 571 -24.27 -9.14 -18.56
N ARG A 572 -25.34 -9.25 -17.78
CA ARG A 572 -25.38 -8.81 -16.38
C ARG A 572 -25.91 -9.93 -15.51
N GLY A 573 -25.46 -9.96 -14.27
CA GLY A 573 -26.06 -10.81 -13.25
C GLY A 573 -25.40 -10.63 -11.91
N SER A 574 -25.66 -11.59 -11.03
CA SER A 574 -25.26 -11.50 -9.64
C SER A 574 -25.04 -12.86 -9.00
N THR A 575 -24.19 -12.90 -7.98
CA THR A 575 -23.90 -14.06 -7.14
C THR A 575 -24.11 -13.68 -5.68
N GLU A 576 -24.85 -14.50 -4.93
CA GLU A 576 -24.97 -14.36 -3.47
C GLU A 576 -23.72 -14.88 -2.78
N GLY A 577 -23.24 -14.14 -1.78
CA GLY A 577 -22.10 -14.51 -0.96
C GLY A 577 -22.41 -15.72 -0.06
N ARG A 578 -21.38 -16.50 0.26
CA ARG A 578 -21.45 -17.65 1.17
C ARG A 578 -20.57 -17.42 2.38
N LEU A 579 -20.99 -17.93 3.55
CA LEU A 579 -20.21 -17.80 4.78
C LEU A 579 -18.95 -18.65 4.73
N VAL A 580 -17.82 -18.07 5.15
CA VAL A 580 -16.53 -18.75 5.15
C VAL A 580 -16.26 -19.45 6.48
N HIS A 581 -15.71 -20.66 6.38
CA HIS A 581 -15.29 -21.45 7.53
C HIS A 581 -13.78 -21.70 7.50
N SER A 582 -13.13 -21.63 8.66
CA SER A 582 -11.74 -22.02 8.89
C SER A 582 -11.71 -22.94 10.10
N GLY A 583 -11.22 -24.17 9.99
CA GLY A 583 -11.30 -25.14 11.09
C GLY A 583 -12.62 -25.85 11.22
N GLY A 584 -13.53 -25.68 10.26
CA GLY A 584 -14.96 -25.93 10.50
C GLY A 584 -15.60 -24.89 11.44
N ILE A 585 -14.88 -23.81 11.78
CA ILE A 585 -15.37 -22.69 12.59
C ILE A 585 -15.74 -21.56 11.65
N LEU A 586 -16.92 -20.97 11.85
CA LEU A 586 -17.37 -19.80 11.11
C LEU A 586 -16.40 -18.63 11.36
N VAL A 587 -15.92 -18.01 10.28
CA VAL A 587 -15.21 -16.72 10.35
C VAL A 587 -16.26 -15.63 10.24
N GLU A 588 -16.65 -15.04 11.38
CA GLU A 588 -17.69 -14.01 11.40
C GLU A 588 -17.35 -12.84 10.48
N GLY A 589 -18.36 -12.34 9.75
CA GLY A 589 -18.20 -11.24 8.80
C GLY A 589 -17.50 -11.61 7.49
N ARG A 590 -16.89 -12.79 7.33
CA ARG A 590 -16.20 -13.17 6.09
C ARG A 590 -17.09 -13.92 5.12
N TRP A 591 -17.11 -13.45 3.88
CA TRP A 591 -17.93 -13.98 2.79
C TRP A 591 -17.08 -14.37 1.59
N SER A 592 -17.44 -15.47 0.93
CA SER A 592 -16.91 -15.87 -0.37
C SER A 592 -17.93 -15.65 -1.48
N PHE A 593 -17.45 -15.27 -2.67
CA PHE A 593 -18.26 -15.11 -3.86
C PHE A 593 -17.68 -15.96 -4.99
N ASP A 594 -18.51 -16.85 -5.48
CA ASP A 594 -18.15 -17.94 -6.38
C ASP A 594 -18.80 -17.70 -7.76
N LEU A 595 -17.98 -17.48 -8.79
CA LEU A 595 -18.44 -17.29 -10.17
C LEU A 595 -18.37 -18.62 -10.93
N PRO A 596 -19.19 -18.82 -11.99
CA PRO A 596 -19.19 -20.09 -12.71
C PRO A 596 -17.81 -20.50 -13.26
N ASP A 597 -17.36 -21.70 -12.93
CA ASP A 597 -16.04 -22.24 -13.33
C ASP A 597 -15.82 -22.38 -14.84
N SER A 598 -16.88 -22.65 -15.61
CA SER A 598 -16.76 -22.98 -17.04
C SER A 598 -18.02 -22.65 -17.84
N GLY A 599 -17.85 -22.55 -19.16
CA GLY A 599 -18.94 -22.37 -20.12
C GLY A 599 -19.62 -21.00 -20.11
N TRP A 600 -18.99 -19.99 -19.50
CA TRP A 600 -19.66 -18.71 -19.24
C TRP A 600 -18.80 -17.47 -19.57
N PHE A 601 -17.50 -17.51 -19.26
CA PHE A 601 -16.50 -16.47 -19.49
C PHE A 601 -15.60 -16.96 -20.61
N PHE A 602 -15.47 -16.18 -21.68
CA PHE A 602 -14.81 -16.60 -22.91
C PHE A 602 -13.76 -15.58 -23.36
N PRO A 603 -12.72 -16.01 -24.11
CA PRO A 603 -11.69 -15.18 -24.73
C PRO A 603 -12.19 -13.83 -25.24
N GLY A 604 -11.64 -12.73 -24.73
CA GLY A 604 -12.00 -11.36 -25.10
C GLY A 604 -13.15 -10.75 -24.29
N ASP A 605 -13.77 -11.52 -23.39
CA ASP A 605 -14.70 -10.95 -22.42
C ASP A 605 -13.96 -10.08 -21.41
N VAL A 606 -14.58 -8.97 -21.01
CA VAL A 606 -14.12 -8.12 -19.90
C VAL A 606 -15.24 -8.01 -18.89
N LEU A 607 -14.97 -8.34 -17.63
CA LEU A 607 -15.94 -8.33 -16.56
C LEU A 607 -15.56 -7.29 -15.50
N HIS A 608 -16.50 -6.38 -15.24
CA HIS A 608 -16.48 -5.49 -14.08
C HIS A 608 -17.41 -6.06 -13.02
N TYR A 609 -17.03 -5.96 -11.75
CA TYR A 609 -17.90 -6.37 -10.65
C TYR A 609 -17.92 -5.34 -9.53
N TYR A 610 -18.96 -5.39 -8.72
CA TYR A 610 -19.09 -4.64 -7.47
C TYR A 610 -19.93 -5.43 -6.47
N LEU A 611 -19.66 -5.25 -5.18
CA LEU A 611 -20.38 -5.85 -4.09
C LEU A 611 -21.44 -4.90 -3.55
N THR A 612 -22.57 -5.44 -3.12
CA THR A 612 -23.52 -4.74 -2.26
C THR A 612 -23.81 -5.55 -1.01
N ALA A 613 -23.96 -4.89 0.12
CA ALA A 613 -24.35 -5.51 1.37
C ALA A 613 -25.37 -4.63 2.08
N GLU A 614 -26.29 -5.26 2.82
CA GLU A 614 -27.34 -4.57 3.55
C GLU A 614 -27.35 -4.97 5.03
N ASP A 615 -27.52 -3.97 5.88
CA ASP A 615 -27.79 -4.13 7.30
C ASP A 615 -29.14 -3.49 7.64
N ASP A 616 -29.80 -3.98 8.70
CA ASP A 616 -31.06 -3.43 9.22
C ASP A 616 -30.91 -3.02 10.68
N LEU A 617 -31.27 -1.77 10.96
CA LEU A 617 -31.44 -1.25 12.30
C LEU A 617 -32.91 -0.93 12.55
N ALA A 618 -33.63 -1.86 13.18
CA ALA A 618 -35.02 -1.67 13.59
C ALA A 618 -35.99 -1.20 12.48
N GLY A 619 -35.76 -1.64 11.24
CA GLY A 619 -36.52 -1.30 10.03
C GLY A 619 -35.88 -0.22 9.16
N ASP A 620 -34.75 0.38 9.56
CA ASP A 620 -33.93 1.27 8.73
C ASP A 620 -32.85 0.44 8.00
N VAL A 621 -33.20 -0.05 6.81
CA VAL A 621 -32.30 -0.81 5.94
C VAL A 621 -31.37 0.14 5.19
N ARG A 622 -30.06 -0.12 5.24
CA ARG A 622 -29.04 0.65 4.51
C ARG A 622 -28.21 -0.27 3.64
N THR A 623 -27.75 0.25 2.49
CA THR A 623 -27.02 -0.51 1.48
C THR A 623 -25.63 0.11 1.24
N ALA A 624 -24.59 -0.70 1.39
CA ALA A 624 -23.22 -0.35 1.03
C ALA A 624 -22.82 -0.93 -0.33
N VAL A 625 -21.83 -0.31 -0.97
CA VAL A 625 -21.32 -0.71 -2.29
C VAL A 625 -19.79 -0.66 -2.30
N TRP A 626 -19.14 -1.67 -2.89
CA TRP A 626 -17.71 -1.70 -3.17
C TRP A 626 -17.44 -2.13 -4.61
N PRO A 627 -16.59 -1.45 -5.41
CA PRO A 627 -15.97 -0.17 -5.09
C PRO A 627 -17.01 0.95 -4.93
N PRO A 628 -16.68 2.04 -4.22
CA PRO A 628 -17.63 3.09 -3.89
C PRO A 628 -18.12 3.92 -5.11
N ASP A 629 -17.36 3.92 -6.22
CA ASP A 629 -17.77 4.52 -7.49
C ASP A 629 -18.07 3.42 -8.52
N THR A 630 -19.34 3.33 -8.90
CA THR A 630 -19.84 2.38 -9.91
C THR A 630 -20.26 3.06 -11.21
N THR A 631 -20.10 4.39 -11.34
CA THR A 631 -20.57 5.14 -12.52
C THR A 631 -19.92 4.72 -13.82
N ARG A 632 -18.71 4.16 -13.72
CA ARG A 632 -17.93 3.65 -14.84
C ARG A 632 -17.97 2.14 -14.97
N VAL A 633 -18.87 1.45 -14.27
CA VAL A 633 -19.01 -0.02 -14.36
C VAL A 633 -19.35 -0.49 -15.79
N LEU A 634 -19.90 0.39 -16.64
CA LEU A 634 -20.17 0.10 -18.06
C LEU A 634 -19.10 0.64 -19.03
N ASP A 635 -18.06 1.31 -18.52
CA ASP A 635 -16.97 1.86 -19.33
C ASP A 635 -15.85 0.84 -19.47
N PHE A 636 -15.93 -0.02 -20.48
CA PHE A 636 -14.89 -1.02 -20.81
C PHE A 636 -13.78 -0.46 -21.70
N SER A 637 -13.62 0.87 -21.78
CA SER A 637 -12.56 1.47 -22.58
C SER A 637 -11.19 1.33 -21.91
N VAL A 638 -10.12 1.42 -22.71
CA VAL A 638 -8.71 1.40 -22.26
C VAL A 638 -8.36 2.54 -21.30
N HIS A 639 -9.23 3.54 -21.20
CA HIS A 639 -9.07 4.70 -20.33
C HIS A 639 -10.10 4.72 -19.21
N SER A 640 -10.77 3.58 -19.00
CA SER A 640 -11.67 3.44 -17.87
C SER A 640 -10.90 3.79 -16.60
N SER A 641 -11.53 4.61 -15.76
CA SER A 641 -11.05 4.82 -14.39
C SER A 641 -11.80 3.92 -13.43
N TYR A 642 -12.43 2.84 -13.94
CA TYR A 642 -13.00 1.82 -13.07
C TYR A 642 -11.85 1.13 -12.32
N PRO A 643 -12.01 0.80 -11.03
CA PRO A 643 -10.89 0.27 -10.26
C PRO A 643 -10.39 -1.06 -10.82
N ASP A 644 -9.09 -1.15 -11.10
CA ASP A 644 -8.45 -2.37 -11.62
C ASP A 644 -8.78 -3.59 -10.76
N GLN A 645 -8.78 -3.44 -9.43
CA GLN A 645 -9.14 -4.51 -8.48
C GLN A 645 -10.52 -5.15 -8.77
N ALA A 646 -11.43 -4.41 -9.39
CA ALA A 646 -12.79 -4.78 -9.73
C ALA A 646 -12.99 -5.11 -11.23
N GLU A 647 -11.91 -5.22 -12.01
CA GLU A 647 -11.89 -5.62 -13.42
C GLU A 647 -11.11 -6.93 -13.61
N ILE A 648 -11.67 -7.83 -14.43
CA ILE A 648 -11.01 -9.07 -14.89
C ILE A 648 -11.19 -9.28 -16.40
N ARG A 649 -10.18 -9.85 -17.05
CA ARG A 649 -10.15 -10.11 -18.50
C ARG A 649 -10.03 -11.59 -18.81
N ALA A 650 -10.74 -12.06 -19.84
CA ALA A 650 -10.60 -13.41 -20.36
C ALA A 650 -9.58 -13.41 -21.51
N LEU A 651 -8.48 -14.13 -21.34
CA LEU A 651 -7.34 -14.14 -22.25
C LEU A 651 -7.09 -15.51 -22.90
N PRO A 652 -6.50 -15.54 -24.11
CA PRO A 652 -6.28 -14.39 -25.00
C PRO A 652 -7.62 -13.85 -25.54
N THR A 653 -7.64 -12.68 -26.18
CA THR A 653 -8.81 -12.26 -26.95
C THR A 653 -8.92 -13.09 -28.22
N ALA A 654 -10.11 -13.63 -28.52
CA ALA A 654 -10.34 -14.35 -29.78
C ALA A 654 -10.93 -13.42 -30.86
N LEU A 655 -10.38 -13.48 -32.07
CA LEU A 655 -10.79 -12.68 -33.23
C LEU A 655 -11.46 -13.59 -34.29
N ASP A 656 -12.54 -13.10 -34.90
CA ASP A 656 -13.24 -13.77 -36.01
C ASP A 656 -12.66 -13.35 -37.36
N ASP A 657 -11.54 -13.96 -37.79
CA ASP A 657 -10.98 -13.75 -39.13
C ASP A 657 -10.89 -15.08 -39.90
N LEU A 658 -11.83 -15.29 -40.83
CA LEU A 658 -11.89 -16.50 -41.64
C LEU A 658 -11.25 -16.28 -43.01
N PRO A 659 -10.13 -17.00 -43.27
CA PRO A 659 -10.28 -18.39 -43.68
C PRO A 659 -9.59 -19.46 -42.80
N ALA A 660 -8.97 -19.14 -41.66
CA ALA A 660 -8.04 -20.04 -40.95
C ALA A 660 -8.46 -20.57 -39.56
N GLY A 661 -9.48 -20.00 -38.90
CA GLY A 661 -9.90 -20.42 -37.55
C GLY A 661 -10.14 -19.21 -36.65
N LEU A 662 -10.11 -19.40 -35.32
CA LEU A 662 -10.00 -18.31 -34.35
C LEU A 662 -8.55 -17.82 -34.34
N ASP A 663 -8.36 -16.51 -34.37
CA ASP A 663 -7.05 -15.86 -34.18
C ASP A 663 -7.01 -15.11 -32.84
N GLN A 664 -5.84 -14.60 -32.44
CA GLN A 664 -5.67 -13.73 -31.28
C GLN A 664 -4.78 -12.52 -31.62
N PRO A 665 -4.80 -11.44 -30.84
CA PRO A 665 -3.85 -10.34 -31.01
C PRO A 665 -2.40 -10.84 -31.04
N SER A 666 -1.58 -10.26 -31.92
CA SER A 666 -0.18 -10.68 -32.04
C SER A 666 0.69 -10.22 -30.89
N MET A 667 0.25 -9.22 -30.11
CA MET A 667 1.00 -8.61 -29.01
C MET A 667 0.36 -8.88 -27.66
N LEU A 668 1.16 -9.25 -26.66
CA LEU A 668 0.79 -9.30 -25.25
C LEU A 668 1.57 -8.20 -24.50
N VAL A 669 0.85 -7.34 -23.78
CA VAL A 669 1.41 -6.35 -22.87
C VAL A 669 1.24 -6.89 -21.45
N CYS A 670 2.34 -7.30 -20.85
CA CYS A 670 2.41 -7.83 -19.50
C CYS A 670 2.96 -6.77 -18.56
N LEU A 671 2.15 -6.37 -17.58
CA LEU A 671 2.48 -5.37 -16.58
C LEU A 671 2.72 -6.08 -15.25
N ASP A 672 3.98 -6.23 -14.85
CA ASP A 672 4.35 -7.02 -13.69
C ASP A 672 4.69 -6.14 -12.48
N GLY A 673 3.81 -6.04 -11.48
CA GLY A 673 4.06 -5.25 -10.27
C GLY A 673 4.14 -3.73 -10.46
N SER A 674 3.90 -3.23 -11.67
CA SER A 674 3.82 -1.80 -11.98
C SER A 674 2.51 -1.20 -11.45
N THR A 675 2.29 -1.23 -10.14
CA THR A 675 1.09 -0.61 -9.55
C THR A 675 1.26 0.91 -9.55
N GLY A 676 0.39 1.61 -10.29
CA GLY A 676 0.30 3.06 -10.30
C GLY A 676 0.79 3.74 -11.58
N HIS A 677 2.09 4.05 -11.68
CA HIS A 677 2.57 5.04 -12.65
C HIS A 677 2.98 4.47 -14.01
N GLU A 678 3.83 3.44 -14.06
CA GLU A 678 4.35 2.91 -15.33
C GLU A 678 3.25 2.25 -16.18
N ALA A 679 2.40 1.41 -15.57
CA ALA A 679 1.24 0.79 -16.20
C ALA A 679 0.36 1.80 -16.95
N VAL A 680 -0.05 2.87 -16.25
CA VAL A 680 -0.88 3.94 -16.81
C VAL A 680 -0.15 4.66 -17.95
N ARG A 681 1.17 4.84 -17.85
CA ARG A 681 1.97 5.51 -18.90
C ARG A 681 2.10 4.64 -20.15
N ILE A 682 2.32 3.33 -20.01
CA ILE A 682 2.36 2.38 -21.13
C ILE A 682 1.02 2.34 -21.84
N GLN A 683 -0.07 2.11 -21.10
CA GLN A 683 -1.42 2.03 -21.68
C GLN A 683 -1.81 3.34 -22.39
N ARG A 684 -1.49 4.49 -21.80
CA ARG A 684 -1.69 5.80 -22.43
C ARG A 684 -0.86 5.96 -23.70
N ALA A 685 0.42 5.58 -23.67
CA ALA A 685 1.30 5.69 -24.82
C ALA A 685 0.83 4.79 -25.98
N LEU A 686 0.40 3.55 -25.70
CA LEU A 686 -0.18 2.65 -26.70
C LEU A 686 -1.43 3.24 -27.35
N ALA A 687 -2.32 3.84 -26.56
CA ALA A 687 -3.50 4.52 -27.09
C ALA A 687 -3.14 5.77 -27.92
N GLU A 688 -2.18 6.58 -27.46
CA GLU A 688 -1.61 7.69 -28.23
C GLU A 688 -0.87 7.23 -29.50
N LEU A 689 -0.50 5.94 -29.59
CA LEU A 689 0.08 5.28 -30.77
C LEU A 689 -0.97 4.51 -31.59
N GLY A 690 -2.25 4.61 -31.24
CA GLY A 690 -3.36 4.07 -32.03
C GLY A 690 -3.50 2.56 -31.93
N PHE A 691 -2.88 1.94 -30.92
CA PHE A 691 -3.09 0.54 -30.58
C PHE A 691 -4.39 0.38 -29.78
N VAL A 692 -5.16 -0.65 -30.10
CA VAL A 692 -6.46 -0.96 -29.50
C VAL A 692 -6.37 -2.30 -28.75
N PRO A 693 -6.65 -2.36 -27.43
CA PRO A 693 -6.69 -3.62 -26.70
C PRO A 693 -7.77 -4.57 -27.21
N GLY A 694 -7.51 -5.86 -27.13
CA GLY A 694 -8.34 -6.93 -27.67
C GLY A 694 -8.31 -7.02 -29.20
N LEU A 695 -7.68 -6.08 -29.90
CA LEU A 695 -7.52 -6.10 -31.36
C LEU A 695 -6.03 -6.16 -31.74
N ASP A 696 -5.27 -5.14 -31.35
CA ASP A 696 -3.85 -5.04 -31.65
C ASP A 696 -3.00 -5.71 -30.55
N PHE A 697 -3.48 -5.69 -29.30
CA PHE A 697 -2.80 -6.34 -28.17
C PHE A 697 -3.74 -6.83 -27.09
N ASP A 698 -3.31 -7.84 -26.32
CA ASP A 698 -3.93 -8.21 -25.04
C ASP A 698 -3.16 -7.59 -23.88
N LEU A 699 -3.89 -7.21 -22.83
CA LEU A 699 -3.34 -6.64 -21.59
C LEU A 699 -3.44 -7.69 -20.48
N PHE A 700 -2.32 -7.96 -19.79
CA PHE A 700 -2.25 -8.86 -18.65
C PHE A 700 -1.54 -8.16 -17.49
N THR A 701 -2.20 -8.05 -16.33
CA THR A 701 -1.66 -7.32 -15.17
C THR A 701 -1.41 -8.25 -14.00
N VAL A 702 -0.16 -8.36 -13.55
CA VAL A 702 0.22 -9.13 -12.36
C VAL A 702 0.05 -8.27 -11.10
N ARG A 703 -0.73 -8.76 -10.13
CA ARG A 703 -1.09 -8.02 -8.91
C ARG A 703 -0.47 -8.67 -7.64
N PRO A 704 -0.03 -7.88 -6.64
CA PRO A 704 0.50 -8.40 -5.37
C PRO A 704 -0.54 -9.18 -4.52
N PRO A 705 -0.11 -9.98 -3.52
CA PRO A 705 1.26 -10.39 -3.19
C PRO A 705 1.72 -11.53 -4.12
N ASN A 706 2.91 -11.36 -4.69
CA ASN A 706 3.50 -12.24 -5.71
C ASN A 706 4.43 -13.31 -5.12
N ASN A 707 4.70 -13.28 -3.82
CA ASN A 707 5.69 -14.13 -3.16
C ASN A 707 5.24 -15.57 -2.86
N ASP A 708 4.01 -16.00 -3.22
CA ASP A 708 3.55 -17.38 -2.98
C ASP A 708 2.51 -17.93 -3.99
N PHE A 709 2.18 -17.20 -5.09
CA PHE A 709 0.89 -17.42 -5.76
C PHE A 709 0.89 -17.36 -7.31
N LYS A 710 -0.04 -18.11 -7.93
CA LYS A 710 -0.15 -18.52 -9.36
C LYS A 710 -0.41 -17.38 -10.37
N HIS A 711 0.37 -16.30 -10.40
CA HIS A 711 -0.03 -15.11 -11.17
C HIS A 711 1.09 -14.41 -11.96
N GLY A 712 1.95 -15.16 -12.66
CA GLY A 712 3.01 -14.63 -13.55
C GLY A 712 2.92 -15.14 -15.00
N LEU A 713 3.88 -14.81 -15.88
CA LEU A 713 3.91 -15.29 -17.28
C LEU A 713 3.99 -16.83 -17.38
N ALA A 714 4.53 -17.50 -16.37
CA ALA A 714 4.56 -18.95 -16.31
C ALA A 714 3.19 -19.57 -16.10
N SER A 715 2.21 -18.80 -15.59
CA SER A 715 0.84 -19.27 -15.41
C SER A 715 0.13 -19.45 -16.76
N ILE A 716 0.65 -18.82 -17.81
CA ILE A 716 0.10 -18.89 -19.16
C ILE A 716 0.44 -20.25 -19.79
N PRO A 717 -0.56 -21.05 -20.21
CA PRO A 717 -0.34 -22.27 -20.97
C PRO A 717 0.54 -22.03 -22.21
N PRO A 718 1.56 -22.88 -22.49
CA PRO A 718 2.50 -22.64 -23.58
C PRO A 718 1.85 -22.41 -24.94
N ALA A 719 0.77 -23.13 -25.27
CA ALA A 719 0.10 -22.98 -26.56
C ALA A 719 -0.63 -21.63 -26.72
N LEU A 720 -1.14 -21.04 -25.63
CA LEU A 720 -1.72 -19.68 -25.65
C LEU A 720 -0.62 -18.62 -25.72
N ARG A 721 0.46 -18.81 -24.94
CA ARG A 721 1.63 -17.92 -24.98
C ARG A 721 2.29 -17.91 -26.35
N ASP A 722 2.40 -19.09 -26.98
CA ASP A 722 2.99 -19.25 -28.31
C ASP A 722 2.13 -18.65 -29.43
N GLY A 723 0.86 -18.33 -29.17
CA GLY A 723 0.00 -17.57 -30.07
C GLY A 723 0.45 -16.11 -30.23
N TYR A 724 1.06 -15.53 -29.20
CA TYR A 724 1.61 -14.18 -29.28
C TYR A 724 2.94 -14.19 -30.03
N ARG A 725 3.08 -13.25 -30.97
CA ARG A 725 4.34 -12.98 -31.67
C ARG A 725 5.20 -11.99 -30.90
N THR A 726 4.56 -11.02 -30.26
CA THR A 726 5.20 -9.90 -29.58
C THR A 726 4.85 -9.89 -28.10
N LEU A 727 5.86 -9.74 -27.24
CA LEU A 727 5.71 -9.58 -25.81
C LEU A 727 6.30 -8.23 -25.40
N VAL A 728 5.49 -7.36 -24.81
CA VAL A 728 5.93 -6.16 -24.11
C VAL A 728 5.86 -6.49 -22.62
N TYR A 729 6.98 -6.50 -21.93
CA TYR A 729 7.08 -6.84 -20.52
C TYR A 729 7.66 -5.67 -19.74
N SER A 730 6.93 -5.23 -18.71
CA SER A 730 7.33 -4.18 -17.78
C SER A 730 7.67 -4.81 -16.43
N SER A 731 8.95 -4.75 -16.02
CA SER A 731 9.35 -5.14 -14.66
C SER A 731 9.09 -4.00 -13.68
N GLY A 732 8.12 -4.19 -12.78
CA GLY A 732 7.84 -3.29 -11.68
C GLY A 732 8.74 -3.56 -10.46
N ARG A 733 8.58 -2.74 -9.41
CA ARG A 733 9.35 -2.82 -8.16
C ARG A 733 8.78 -3.90 -7.23
N LEU A 734 9.08 -5.16 -7.51
CA LEU A 734 8.69 -6.29 -6.66
C LEU A 734 9.93 -6.87 -5.98
N GLY A 735 9.88 -6.97 -4.65
CA GLY A 735 11.00 -7.47 -3.83
C GLY A 735 11.25 -8.98 -3.92
N ASN A 736 11.08 -9.60 -5.10
CA ASN A 736 11.67 -10.88 -5.55
C ASN A 736 11.21 -11.24 -6.99
N SER A 737 12.15 -11.07 -7.93
CA SER A 737 12.42 -11.74 -9.23
C SER A 737 11.32 -12.04 -10.28
N LEU A 738 11.70 -11.86 -11.56
CA LEU A 738 11.19 -12.52 -12.79
C LEU A 738 11.27 -14.07 -12.76
N THR A 739 11.59 -14.67 -11.61
CA THR A 739 12.01 -16.07 -11.52
C THR A 739 11.20 -16.88 -10.51
N GLY A 740 10.00 -16.38 -10.15
CA GLY A 740 8.97 -16.99 -9.30
C GLY A 740 9.16 -18.46 -8.88
N ASP A 741 9.01 -18.68 -7.57
CA ASP A 741 9.13 -19.93 -6.78
C ASP A 741 8.93 -21.26 -7.55
N GLN A 742 9.74 -22.26 -7.15
CA GLN A 742 9.68 -23.67 -7.56
C GLN A 742 8.32 -24.35 -7.33
N ARG A 743 7.33 -23.70 -6.69
CA ARG A 743 5.95 -24.19 -6.62
C ARG A 743 5.08 -23.52 -7.67
N TYR A 744 5.02 -24.19 -8.82
CA TYR A 744 3.93 -24.17 -9.80
C TYR A 744 3.38 -22.78 -10.18
N PRO A 745 3.64 -22.29 -11.40
CA PRO A 745 3.86 -23.07 -12.62
C PRO A 745 5.32 -23.08 -13.15
N GLY A 746 6.27 -22.55 -12.38
CA GLY A 746 7.69 -22.47 -12.71
C GLY A 746 8.15 -21.04 -13.04
N SER A 747 9.42 -20.88 -13.41
CA SER A 747 10.08 -19.58 -13.62
C SER A 747 9.64 -18.89 -14.93
N ASP A 748 9.26 -17.62 -14.83
CA ASP A 748 8.88 -16.78 -15.98
C ASP A 748 10.05 -16.63 -16.96
N ALA A 749 11.27 -16.46 -16.45
CA ALA A 749 12.48 -16.37 -17.26
C ALA A 749 12.70 -17.62 -18.15
N VAL A 750 12.44 -18.82 -17.63
CA VAL A 750 12.49 -20.07 -18.41
C VAL A 750 11.42 -20.10 -19.49
N GLN A 751 10.21 -19.69 -19.14
CA GLN A 751 9.07 -19.73 -20.03
C GLN A 751 9.23 -18.77 -21.21
N VAL A 752 9.70 -17.55 -20.95
CA VAL A 752 10.04 -16.58 -21.99
C VAL A 752 11.25 -17.04 -22.81
N GLY A 753 12.26 -17.62 -22.17
CA GLY A 753 13.41 -18.22 -22.87
C GLY A 753 13.02 -19.34 -23.84
N ASN A 754 12.06 -20.19 -23.44
CA ASN A 754 11.51 -21.25 -24.29
C ASN A 754 10.67 -20.69 -25.44
N TRP A 755 9.87 -19.66 -25.17
CA TRP A 755 9.07 -18.98 -26.20
C TRP A 755 9.97 -18.34 -27.28
N LEU A 756 11.03 -17.63 -26.88
CA LEU A 756 12.04 -17.11 -27.81
C LEU A 756 12.72 -18.23 -28.62
N ALA A 757 12.99 -19.39 -28.02
CA ALA A 757 13.60 -20.52 -28.72
C ALA A 757 12.72 -21.09 -29.86
N GLY A 758 11.42 -20.80 -29.87
CA GLY A 758 10.49 -21.16 -30.94
C GLY A 758 10.73 -20.41 -32.27
N GLY A 759 11.42 -19.28 -32.24
CA GLY A 759 11.72 -18.46 -33.41
C GLY A 759 10.56 -17.54 -33.86
N ASN A 760 10.87 -16.58 -34.73
CA ASN A 760 9.97 -15.54 -35.23
C ASN A 760 9.25 -14.74 -34.13
N ARG A 761 9.91 -14.54 -32.99
CA ARG A 761 9.38 -13.82 -31.81
C ARG A 761 9.91 -12.40 -31.71
N ARG A 762 9.18 -11.53 -31.01
CA ARG A 762 9.50 -10.12 -30.79
C ARG A 762 9.34 -9.77 -29.32
N ALA A 763 10.34 -9.20 -28.67
CA ALA A 763 10.20 -8.83 -27.26
C ALA A 763 10.68 -7.42 -26.99
N LEU A 764 9.92 -6.68 -26.17
CA LEU A 764 10.34 -5.43 -25.55
C LEU A 764 10.33 -5.65 -24.04
N PHE A 765 11.50 -5.55 -23.42
CA PHE A 765 11.64 -5.53 -21.97
C PHE A 765 11.95 -4.09 -21.55
N LEU A 766 11.15 -3.58 -20.62
CA LEU A 766 11.31 -2.26 -20.01
C LEU A 766 11.13 -2.36 -18.48
N GLY A 767 11.59 -1.33 -17.77
CA GLY A 767 11.53 -1.27 -16.32
C GLY A 767 12.91 -1.03 -15.70
N GLU A 768 12.89 -0.55 -14.46
CA GLU A 768 14.06 -0.17 -13.66
C GLU A 768 14.45 -1.24 -12.62
N SER A 769 13.85 -2.43 -12.68
CA SER A 769 14.22 -3.58 -11.86
C SER A 769 14.61 -4.80 -12.70
N LEU A 770 14.80 -4.63 -14.00
CA LEU A 770 15.09 -5.69 -14.95
C LEU A 770 16.43 -6.40 -14.66
N VAL A 771 17.50 -5.69 -14.29
CA VAL A 771 18.79 -6.32 -13.92
C VAL A 771 18.66 -7.02 -12.59
N TYR A 772 18.01 -6.38 -11.60
CA TYR A 772 17.72 -7.01 -10.32
C TYR A 772 17.00 -8.36 -10.52
N ASP A 773 15.98 -8.37 -11.37
CA ASP A 773 15.17 -9.55 -11.66
C ASP A 773 15.92 -10.63 -12.47
N LEU A 774 16.82 -10.23 -13.37
CA LEU A 774 17.54 -11.17 -14.25
C LEU A 774 18.86 -11.68 -13.66
N ILE A 775 19.48 -10.97 -12.72
CA ILE A 775 20.80 -11.35 -12.17
C ILE A 775 20.70 -12.40 -11.06
N ASP A 776 19.55 -12.45 -10.39
CA ASP A 776 19.34 -13.19 -9.14
C ASP A 776 19.58 -14.71 -9.28
N ASP A 777 19.29 -15.29 -10.45
CA ASP A 777 19.53 -16.71 -10.69
C ASP A 777 20.04 -17.08 -12.08
N THR A 778 20.34 -18.36 -12.27
CA THR A 778 20.88 -18.91 -13.52
C THR A 778 19.90 -18.85 -14.69
N GLU A 779 18.60 -18.84 -14.42
CA GLU A 779 17.56 -18.84 -15.44
C GLU A 779 17.33 -17.43 -15.99
N GLY A 780 17.31 -16.42 -15.12
CA GLY A 780 17.36 -14.99 -15.46
C GLY A 780 18.62 -14.65 -16.27
N GLN A 781 19.80 -15.11 -15.83
CA GLN A 781 21.06 -14.89 -16.56
C GLN A 781 21.06 -15.57 -17.95
N ALA A 782 20.42 -16.74 -18.06
CA ALA A 782 20.22 -17.41 -19.35
C ALA A 782 19.26 -16.64 -20.26
N LEU A 783 18.22 -16.00 -19.71
CA LEU A 783 17.35 -15.10 -20.48
C LEU A 783 18.10 -13.84 -20.91
N ALA A 784 18.87 -13.18 -20.04
CA ALA A 784 19.70 -12.02 -20.38
C ALA A 784 20.65 -12.31 -21.57
N SER A 785 21.27 -13.50 -21.57
CA SER A 785 22.09 -13.97 -22.69
C SER A 785 21.30 -14.09 -24.00
N ARG A 786 20.02 -14.51 -23.94
CA ARG A 786 19.11 -14.55 -25.10
C ARG A 786 18.63 -13.17 -25.53
N LEU A 787 18.63 -12.19 -24.65
CA LEU A 787 18.32 -10.79 -24.96
C LEU A 787 19.55 -10.01 -25.47
N ALA A 788 20.72 -10.65 -25.50
CA ALA A 788 22.02 -10.06 -25.88
C ALA A 788 22.44 -8.86 -25.00
N VAL A 789 22.09 -8.94 -23.71
CA VAL A 789 22.51 -7.97 -22.70
C VAL A 789 23.46 -8.64 -21.69
N SER A 790 24.49 -7.91 -21.29
CA SER A 790 25.29 -8.22 -20.12
C SER A 790 24.78 -7.37 -18.96
N LEU A 791 24.34 -8.04 -17.90
CA LEU A 791 23.90 -7.44 -16.65
C LEU A 791 25.14 -6.95 -15.90
N THR A 792 25.21 -5.65 -15.58
CA THR A 792 26.39 -5.06 -14.93
C THR A 792 26.11 -4.73 -13.47
N ASP A 793 25.08 -3.93 -13.23
CA ASP A 793 24.63 -3.52 -11.90
C ASP A 793 23.15 -3.13 -12.00
N PHE A 794 22.40 -3.23 -10.91
CA PHE A 794 21.00 -2.78 -10.87
C PHE A 794 20.93 -1.27 -10.57
N ASP A 795 22.00 -0.64 -10.08
CA ASP A 795 22.08 0.81 -9.93
C ASP A 795 23.33 1.36 -10.63
N ILE A 796 23.14 2.02 -11.78
CA ILE A 796 24.22 2.65 -12.55
C ILE A 796 25.02 3.70 -11.75
N SER A 797 24.44 4.27 -10.69
CA SER A 797 25.11 5.26 -9.85
C SER A 797 26.31 4.67 -9.09
N THR A 798 26.29 3.36 -8.79
CA THR A 798 27.42 2.66 -8.17
C THR A 798 28.66 2.63 -9.08
N LEU A 799 28.44 2.71 -10.40
CA LEU A 799 29.47 2.54 -11.40
C LEU A 799 30.01 3.87 -11.96
N ASN A 800 29.25 4.96 -11.84
CA ASN A 800 29.58 6.26 -12.43
C ASN A 800 29.97 7.34 -11.41
N GLY A 801 30.21 6.94 -10.15
CA GLY A 801 30.62 7.86 -9.07
C GLY A 801 29.47 8.60 -8.41
N GLY A 802 28.26 8.01 -8.38
CA GLY A 802 27.07 8.57 -7.75
C GLY A 802 26.31 9.57 -8.61
N ILE A 803 26.58 9.63 -9.92
CA ILE A 803 25.89 10.55 -10.84
C ILE A 803 24.54 9.97 -11.23
N ARG A 804 23.46 10.71 -10.93
CA ARG A 804 22.07 10.30 -11.18
C ARG A 804 21.37 11.13 -12.28
N ASP A 805 21.86 12.34 -12.58
CA ASP A 805 21.43 13.14 -13.73
C ASP A 805 21.94 12.55 -15.06
N LEU A 806 21.07 11.77 -15.71
CA LEU A 806 21.38 11.00 -16.91
C LEU A 806 20.61 11.50 -18.13
N GLN A 807 21.24 11.36 -19.28
CA GLN A 807 20.61 11.54 -20.58
C GLN A 807 20.79 10.27 -21.40
N VAL A 808 19.81 9.99 -22.25
CA VAL A 808 19.92 8.93 -23.25
C VAL A 808 20.36 9.56 -24.56
N THR A 809 21.54 9.16 -25.03
CA THR A 809 22.15 9.67 -26.25
C THR A 809 22.07 8.62 -27.36
N PRO A 810 21.38 8.89 -28.48
CA PRO A 810 21.39 7.99 -29.63
C PRO A 810 22.80 7.78 -30.19
N VAL A 811 23.12 6.55 -30.59
CA VAL A 811 24.40 6.22 -31.23
C VAL A 811 24.40 6.71 -32.68
N VAL A 812 25.33 7.61 -33.00
CA VAL A 812 25.39 8.27 -34.32
C VAL A 812 25.53 7.25 -35.46
N GLY A 813 24.65 7.33 -36.45
CA GLY A 813 24.74 6.55 -37.70
C GLY A 813 24.11 5.17 -37.68
N ASN A 814 23.39 4.80 -36.60
CA ASN A 814 22.70 3.50 -36.49
C ASN A 814 21.32 3.46 -37.20
N GLY A 815 20.77 4.61 -37.61
CA GLY A 815 19.51 4.71 -38.35
C GLY A 815 18.24 4.32 -37.57
N ILE A 816 18.34 4.09 -36.26
CA ILE A 816 17.25 3.70 -35.35
C ILE A 816 17.25 4.70 -34.20
N LEU A 817 16.07 5.22 -33.82
CA LEU A 817 15.93 6.43 -33.00
C LEU A 817 16.60 7.69 -33.61
N PRO A 818 16.53 7.94 -34.94
CA PRO A 818 17.29 9.02 -35.58
C PRO A 818 16.81 10.43 -35.19
N ASP A 819 15.54 10.53 -34.77
CA ASP A 819 14.81 11.78 -34.56
C ASP A 819 14.42 12.02 -33.09
N VAL A 820 14.72 11.07 -32.19
CA VAL A 820 14.61 11.31 -30.76
C VAL A 820 15.82 12.14 -30.35
N ALA A 821 15.68 13.47 -30.37
CA ALA A 821 16.67 14.35 -29.73
C ALA A 821 16.86 13.88 -28.29
N ARG A 822 18.11 13.95 -27.78
CA ARG A 822 18.50 13.55 -26.43
C ARG A 822 17.35 13.76 -25.44
N TRP A 823 16.92 12.67 -24.82
CA TRP A 823 15.91 12.73 -23.78
C TRP A 823 16.58 12.56 -22.43
N PHE A 824 16.02 13.23 -21.43
CA PHE A 824 16.54 13.20 -20.08
C PHE A 824 15.88 12.06 -19.33
N VAL A 825 16.72 11.31 -18.64
CA VAL A 825 16.28 10.33 -17.67
C VAL A 825 16.40 11.00 -16.33
N ASP A 826 15.28 11.11 -15.65
CA ASP A 826 15.26 11.64 -14.30
C ASP A 826 15.69 10.54 -13.33
N GLY A 827 17.00 10.35 -13.18
CA GLY A 827 17.59 9.38 -12.24
C GLY A 827 17.75 9.95 -10.83
N ASP A 828 17.40 11.22 -10.65
CA ASP A 828 17.48 11.94 -9.39
C ASP A 828 16.29 11.63 -8.48
N CYS A 829 15.29 10.85 -8.91
CA CYS A 829 14.15 10.47 -8.06
C CYS A 829 14.34 9.15 -7.27
N PRO A 830 14.37 9.13 -5.92
CA PRO A 830 14.38 7.96 -5.03
C PRO A 830 13.40 6.84 -5.34
N ASP A 831 12.22 7.12 -5.86
CA ASP A 831 11.30 6.08 -6.33
C ASP A 831 11.76 5.36 -7.60
N ARG A 832 12.71 5.97 -8.32
CA ARG A 832 13.29 5.52 -9.59
C ARG A 832 14.75 5.09 -9.43
N SER A 833 15.16 4.75 -8.20
CA SER A 833 16.55 4.87 -7.73
C SER A 833 17.51 3.74 -8.12
N ALA A 834 17.16 2.89 -9.08
CA ALA A 834 18.04 1.85 -9.58
C ALA A 834 17.93 1.80 -11.12
N ILE A 835 18.52 2.78 -11.81
CA ILE A 835 18.64 2.67 -13.27
C ILE A 835 19.60 1.53 -13.56
N ASP A 836 19.06 0.47 -14.12
CA ASP A 836 19.80 -0.73 -14.46
C ASP A 836 20.97 -0.45 -15.42
N ALA A 837 22.16 -0.90 -15.05
CA ALA A 837 23.35 -0.81 -15.87
C ALA A 837 23.51 -2.07 -16.72
N ILE A 838 23.21 -1.96 -18.02
CA ILE A 838 23.43 -3.03 -19.00
C ILE A 838 24.42 -2.61 -20.10
N THR A 839 25.07 -3.61 -20.70
CA THR A 839 25.85 -3.43 -21.94
C THR A 839 25.42 -4.44 -22.99
N ALA A 840 25.61 -4.12 -24.28
CA ALA A 840 25.32 -5.07 -25.36
C ALA A 840 26.41 -6.15 -25.44
N THR A 841 26.01 -7.41 -25.57
CA THR A 841 26.94 -8.51 -25.93
C THR A 841 27.27 -8.46 -27.43
N PRO A 842 28.25 -9.24 -27.95
CA PRO A 842 28.55 -9.28 -29.38
C PRO A 842 27.39 -9.73 -30.29
N ASP A 843 26.38 -10.37 -29.71
CA ASP A 843 25.18 -10.84 -30.44
C ASP A 843 24.07 -9.77 -30.52
N GLY A 844 24.27 -8.62 -29.86
CA GLY A 844 23.37 -7.47 -29.87
C GLY A 844 24.14 -6.18 -30.16
N PHE A 845 23.42 -5.06 -30.19
CA PHE A 845 24.03 -3.75 -30.36
C PHE A 845 23.25 -2.67 -29.61
N ALA A 846 23.99 -1.78 -28.95
CA ALA A 846 23.40 -0.60 -28.30
C ALA A 846 23.04 0.45 -29.35
N VAL A 847 21.80 0.95 -29.32
CA VAL A 847 21.35 2.05 -30.20
C VAL A 847 21.24 3.39 -29.48
N ALA A 848 21.26 3.36 -28.15
CA ALA A 848 21.43 4.55 -27.33
C ALA A 848 22.31 4.22 -26.12
N THR A 849 23.06 5.21 -25.65
CA THR A 849 23.90 5.12 -24.44
C THR A 849 23.29 5.93 -23.32
N LEU A 850 23.48 5.46 -22.09
CA LEU A 850 23.24 6.23 -20.87
C LEU A 850 24.50 7.03 -20.55
N ASP A 851 24.34 8.35 -20.47
CA ASP A 851 25.42 9.30 -20.28
C ASP A 851 25.09 10.27 -19.15
N PRO A 852 26.07 10.72 -18.35
CA PRO A 852 25.93 11.94 -17.55
C PRO A 852 25.47 13.11 -18.43
N ARG A 853 24.62 13.97 -17.90
CA ARG A 853 24.11 15.13 -18.65
C ARG A 853 25.24 15.97 -19.25
N GLY A 854 25.15 16.24 -20.55
CA GLY A 854 26.18 16.94 -21.33
C GLY A 854 27.31 16.05 -21.89
N GLY A 855 27.37 14.78 -21.49
CA GLY A 855 28.27 13.76 -22.04
C GLY A 855 27.80 13.17 -23.38
N SER A 856 28.57 12.25 -23.95
CA SER A 856 28.17 11.40 -25.08
C SER A 856 29.08 10.18 -25.21
N GLY A 857 28.51 9.00 -25.40
CA GLY A 857 29.25 7.76 -25.70
C GLY A 857 29.69 6.96 -24.45
N GLY A 858 28.86 6.96 -23.41
CA GLY A 858 29.03 6.22 -22.17
C GLY A 858 29.04 4.70 -22.38
N PRO A 859 29.61 3.94 -21.42
CA PRO A 859 29.79 2.49 -21.56
C PRO A 859 28.49 1.69 -21.41
N TYR A 860 27.44 2.28 -20.82
CA TYR A 860 26.16 1.64 -20.56
C TYR A 860 25.14 1.97 -21.63
N ALA A 861 24.31 0.99 -21.98
CA ALA A 861 23.29 1.13 -23.01
C ALA A 861 21.98 1.64 -22.40
N GLY A 862 21.37 2.66 -23.01
CA GLY A 862 19.99 3.07 -22.73
C GLY A 862 18.96 2.29 -23.55
N VAL A 863 19.39 1.68 -24.66
CA VAL A 863 18.59 0.73 -25.44
C VAL A 863 19.54 -0.28 -26.08
N VAL A 864 19.29 -1.58 -25.88
CA VAL A 864 19.96 -2.67 -26.58
C VAL A 864 18.97 -3.36 -27.51
N LEU A 865 19.39 -3.56 -28.77
CA LEU A 865 18.64 -4.32 -29.76
C LEU A 865 19.39 -5.60 -30.12
N ARG A 866 18.63 -6.66 -30.41
CA ARG A 866 19.12 -7.92 -30.97
C ARG A 866 18.24 -8.32 -32.15
N ASP A 867 18.86 -8.55 -33.30
CA ASP A 867 18.22 -9.15 -34.48
C ASP A 867 18.83 -10.53 -34.71
N ASP A 868 18.19 -11.56 -34.15
CA ASP A 868 18.62 -12.95 -34.31
C ASP A 868 18.17 -13.48 -35.67
N LEU A 869 19.06 -13.41 -36.65
CA LEU A 869 18.76 -13.85 -38.02
C LEU A 869 18.59 -15.36 -38.16
N VAL A 870 19.04 -16.17 -37.18
CA VAL A 870 18.93 -17.63 -37.22
C VAL A 870 17.52 -18.05 -36.84
N LEU A 871 17.02 -17.51 -35.73
CA LEU A 871 15.67 -17.78 -35.25
C LEU A 871 14.63 -16.78 -35.80
N SER A 872 15.08 -15.71 -36.48
CA SER A 872 14.25 -14.57 -36.89
C SER A 872 13.59 -13.85 -35.71
N ASN A 873 14.26 -13.79 -34.56
CA ASN A 873 13.77 -13.07 -33.39
C ASN A 873 14.27 -11.63 -33.37
N ARG A 874 13.47 -10.72 -32.83
CA ARG A 874 13.88 -9.36 -32.50
C ARG A 874 13.64 -9.06 -31.03
N THR A 875 14.63 -8.60 -30.30
CA THR A 875 14.44 -8.19 -28.90
C THR A 875 15.01 -6.81 -28.67
N ALA A 876 14.27 -6.00 -27.91
CA ALA A 876 14.67 -4.69 -27.43
C ALA A 876 14.65 -4.72 -25.90
N VAL A 877 15.70 -4.18 -25.29
CA VAL A 877 15.82 -4.02 -23.84
C VAL A 877 16.07 -2.57 -23.53
N VAL A 878 15.21 -2.01 -22.67
CA VAL A 878 15.27 -0.65 -22.16
C VAL A 878 15.39 -0.76 -20.64
N PRO A 879 16.56 -0.46 -20.04
CA PRO A 879 16.80 -0.64 -18.60
C PRO A 879 16.22 0.54 -17.78
N LEU A 880 15.05 1.03 -18.17
CA LEU A 880 14.45 2.27 -17.67
C LEU A 880 12.92 2.10 -17.60
N ASP A 881 12.31 2.63 -16.53
CA ASP A 881 10.86 2.85 -16.47
C ASP A 881 10.48 3.99 -17.45
N LEU A 882 9.42 3.79 -18.25
CA LEU A 882 8.90 4.81 -19.16
C LEU A 882 8.44 6.10 -18.47
N SER A 883 8.15 6.05 -17.17
CA SER A 883 7.84 7.20 -16.34
C SER A 883 9.05 8.12 -16.17
N THR A 884 10.27 7.57 -16.18
CA THR A 884 11.55 8.31 -16.04
C THR A 884 11.90 9.16 -17.26
N VAL A 885 11.26 8.90 -18.39
CA VAL A 885 11.51 9.57 -19.68
C VAL A 885 10.85 10.95 -19.69
N LEU A 886 11.66 12.00 -19.52
CA LEU A 886 11.18 13.39 -19.54
C LEU A 886 11.19 13.99 -20.94
N THR A 887 10.22 14.87 -21.20
CA THR A 887 10.18 15.72 -22.40
C THR A 887 10.74 17.10 -22.04
N PRO A 888 11.78 17.62 -22.72
CA PRO A 888 12.37 18.92 -22.38
C PRO A 888 11.36 20.07 -22.46
N ALA A 889 11.37 20.97 -21.48
CA ALA A 889 10.48 22.14 -21.43
C ALA A 889 10.66 23.13 -22.61
N GLU A 890 11.82 23.11 -23.28
CA GLU A 890 12.17 24.06 -24.34
C GLU A 890 11.89 23.58 -25.77
N GLY A 891 11.27 22.40 -25.96
CA GLY A 891 11.00 21.90 -27.31
C GLY A 891 9.89 20.85 -27.34
N PHE A 892 8.70 21.26 -27.75
CA PHE A 892 7.89 20.37 -28.57
C PHE A 892 8.76 19.97 -29.77
N PHE A 893 9.02 18.67 -29.95
CA PHE A 893 9.67 18.17 -31.16
C PHE A 893 8.93 18.75 -32.37
N ASP A 894 9.65 19.41 -33.26
CA ASP A 894 9.11 20.23 -34.37
C ASP A 894 7.83 19.63 -34.99
N GLY A 895 6.66 20.17 -34.62
CA GLY A 895 5.39 19.92 -35.30
C GLY A 895 4.53 18.73 -34.86
N VAL A 896 4.90 17.92 -33.86
CA VAL A 896 4.05 16.81 -33.36
C VAL A 896 3.89 16.86 -31.83
N PRO A 897 2.66 16.96 -31.28
CA PRO A 897 2.43 17.11 -29.84
C PRO A 897 2.41 15.74 -29.11
N MET A 898 3.50 14.98 -29.18
CA MET A 898 3.65 13.71 -28.46
C MET A 898 4.75 13.81 -27.41
N ALA A 899 4.52 13.19 -26.24
CA ALA A 899 5.55 13.11 -25.19
C ALA A 899 6.71 12.21 -25.64
N GLY A 900 7.93 12.50 -25.19
CA GLY A 900 9.14 11.74 -25.53
C GLY A 900 9.02 10.24 -25.25
N ARG A 901 8.36 9.86 -24.15
CA ARG A 901 8.04 8.46 -23.80
C ARG A 901 7.18 7.75 -24.83
N THR A 902 6.15 8.43 -25.35
CA THR A 902 5.22 7.87 -26.34
C THR A 902 5.94 7.64 -27.65
N ARG A 903 6.79 8.59 -28.04
CA ARG A 903 7.64 8.46 -29.22
C ARG A 903 8.65 7.31 -29.09
N LEU A 904 9.33 7.19 -27.95
CA LEU A 904 10.27 6.11 -27.68
C LEU A 904 9.58 4.74 -27.81
N LEU A 905 8.44 4.56 -27.15
CA LEU A 905 7.68 3.32 -27.24
C LEU A 905 7.25 3.03 -28.69
N GLY A 906 6.75 4.04 -29.40
CA GLY A 906 6.33 3.90 -30.81
C GLY A 906 7.45 3.44 -31.73
N GLU A 907 8.63 4.07 -31.65
CA GLU A 907 9.76 3.71 -32.52
C GLU A 907 10.32 2.31 -32.21
N LEU A 908 10.27 1.87 -30.95
CA LEU A 908 10.65 0.51 -30.56
C LEU A 908 9.65 -0.53 -31.08
N LEU A 909 8.34 -0.26 -30.96
CA LEU A 909 7.30 -1.11 -31.51
C LEU A 909 7.40 -1.21 -33.03
N ASP A 910 7.60 -0.08 -33.73
CA ASP A 910 7.81 -0.04 -35.18
C ASP A 910 9.05 -0.85 -35.60
N TRP A 911 10.14 -0.80 -34.83
CA TRP A 911 11.34 -1.61 -35.09
C TRP A 911 11.09 -3.11 -34.89
N LEU A 912 10.36 -3.46 -33.83
CA LEU A 912 9.87 -4.82 -33.64
C LEU A 912 8.97 -5.23 -34.81
N GLY A 913 8.33 -4.26 -35.46
CA GLY A 913 7.45 -4.42 -36.62
C GLY A 913 5.98 -4.49 -36.22
N GLU A 914 5.64 -3.98 -35.05
CA GLU A 914 4.29 -3.68 -34.61
C GLU A 914 4.01 -2.23 -34.97
N SER A 915 3.02 -2.01 -35.82
CA SER A 915 2.54 -0.68 -36.14
C SER A 915 1.09 -0.62 -35.70
N GLY A 916 0.71 0.42 -34.94
CA GLY A 916 -0.70 0.67 -34.66
C GLY A 916 -1.48 0.81 -35.97
N SER A 917 -2.80 0.70 -35.89
CA SER A 917 -3.71 0.75 -37.05
C SER A 917 -3.66 2.04 -37.91
N GLY A 918 -2.75 2.97 -37.59
CA GLY A 918 -2.17 3.95 -38.50
C GLY A 918 -2.31 5.39 -38.01
N PHE A 919 -1.19 6.09 -37.84
CA PHE A 919 -1.14 7.55 -37.86
C PHE A 919 -0.94 8.02 -39.30
N SER A 920 -1.97 8.63 -39.88
CA SER A 920 -1.80 9.55 -41.01
C SER A 920 -2.09 10.94 -40.47
N ASP A 921 -1.05 11.78 -40.36
CA ASP A 921 -1.08 13.23 -40.05
C ASP A 921 -2.26 13.69 -39.20
N VAL A 922 -2.11 13.82 -37.87
CA VAL A 922 -3.11 14.35 -36.93
C VAL A 922 -4.09 15.34 -37.59
N PRO A 923 -5.36 14.95 -37.81
CA PRO A 923 -6.45 15.71 -37.25
C PRO A 923 -6.71 15.09 -35.87
N GLU A 924 -6.69 15.92 -34.82
CA GLU A 924 -7.41 15.72 -33.56
C GLU A 924 -8.29 14.46 -33.58
N ALA A 925 -7.95 13.42 -32.80
CA ALA A 925 -8.65 12.13 -32.77
C ALA A 925 -10.15 12.38 -32.95
N GLY A 926 -10.63 12.15 -34.17
CA GLY A 926 -11.90 12.69 -34.58
C GLY A 926 -12.98 11.82 -33.99
N VAL A 927 -13.30 11.99 -32.70
CA VAL A 927 -14.53 11.44 -32.14
C VAL A 927 -15.63 11.78 -33.13
N PHE A 928 -16.38 10.78 -33.58
CA PHE A 928 -17.52 11.03 -34.44
C PHE A 928 -18.39 12.06 -33.73
N ALA A 929 -18.37 13.30 -34.22
CA ALA A 929 -18.98 14.42 -33.55
C ALA A 929 -20.01 15.01 -34.49
N ILE A 930 -21.22 15.26 -33.99
CA ILE A 930 -22.29 15.87 -34.76
C ILE A 930 -22.91 17.03 -33.98
N SER A 931 -23.06 18.17 -34.65
CA SER A 931 -23.64 19.38 -34.10
C SER A 931 -24.78 19.89 -34.97
N ALA A 932 -25.76 20.53 -34.34
CA ALA A 932 -26.97 21.02 -34.98
C ALA A 932 -27.05 22.55 -34.88
N TYR A 933 -27.05 23.26 -36.02
CA TYR A 933 -27.14 24.72 -36.04
C TYR A 933 -27.98 25.26 -37.23
N PRO A 934 -28.80 26.30 -37.02
CA PRO A 934 -29.16 26.90 -35.74
C PRO A 934 -30.04 25.98 -34.89
N ASN A 935 -30.03 26.10 -33.56
CA ASN A 935 -30.95 25.39 -32.66
C ASN A 935 -31.28 26.33 -31.48
N PRO A 936 -32.52 26.83 -31.33
CA PRO A 936 -33.72 26.50 -32.11
C PRO A 936 -33.68 26.91 -33.59
N PHE A 937 -34.48 26.27 -34.45
CA PHE A 937 -34.48 26.48 -35.91
C PHE A 937 -35.88 26.73 -36.51
N ASN A 938 -35.93 27.38 -37.68
CA ASN A 938 -37.16 27.66 -38.44
C ASN A 938 -36.92 27.79 -39.96
N PRO A 939 -37.48 26.92 -40.83
CA PRO A 939 -37.78 25.51 -40.60
C PRO A 939 -36.57 24.61 -40.93
N THR A 940 -35.40 25.19 -41.22
CA THR A 940 -34.21 24.44 -41.65
C THR A 940 -33.12 24.44 -40.60
N ILE A 941 -32.58 23.26 -40.31
CA ILE A 941 -31.40 23.04 -39.46
C ILE A 941 -30.35 22.26 -40.23
N ALA A 942 -29.08 22.56 -39.98
CA ALA A 942 -27.97 21.78 -40.48
C ALA A 942 -27.35 20.93 -39.38
N LEU A 943 -27.12 19.66 -39.69
CA LEU A 943 -26.41 18.70 -38.88
C LEU A 943 -25.02 18.51 -39.50
N SER A 944 -24.02 19.17 -38.92
CA SER A 944 -22.62 19.06 -39.33
C SER A 944 -21.97 17.93 -38.55
N TYR A 945 -21.36 16.98 -39.25
CA TYR A 945 -20.73 15.80 -38.63
C TYR A 945 -19.29 15.63 -39.13
N THR A 946 -18.43 14.97 -38.36
CA THR A 946 -17.07 14.61 -38.78
C THR A 946 -16.91 13.09 -38.67
N MET A 947 -16.58 12.43 -39.78
CA MET A 947 -16.31 10.98 -39.81
C MET A 947 -14.84 10.71 -39.42
N PRO A 948 -14.56 9.95 -38.34
CA PRO A 948 -13.18 9.59 -37.96
C PRO A 948 -12.46 8.80 -39.07
N GLN A 949 -13.21 7.89 -39.70
CA GLN A 949 -12.75 6.98 -40.73
C GLN A 949 -13.86 6.71 -41.74
N ALA A 950 -13.54 6.17 -42.91
CA ALA A 950 -14.53 5.84 -43.92
C ALA A 950 -15.42 4.67 -43.44
N GLY A 951 -16.74 4.90 -43.36
CA GLY A 951 -17.68 3.96 -42.75
C GLY A 951 -19.13 4.22 -43.13
N HIS A 952 -20.05 3.36 -42.70
CA HIS A 952 -21.49 3.53 -42.94
C HIS A 952 -22.09 4.47 -41.89
N LEU A 953 -22.73 5.57 -42.32
CA LEU A 953 -23.38 6.53 -41.43
C LEU A 953 -24.89 6.57 -41.68
N SER A 954 -25.67 6.31 -40.63
CA SER A 954 -27.12 6.50 -40.59
C SER A 954 -27.47 7.69 -39.70
N LEU A 955 -28.12 8.72 -40.26
CA LEU A 955 -28.62 9.90 -39.54
C LEU A 955 -30.13 10.01 -39.68
N LYS A 956 -30.85 9.92 -38.56
CA LYS A 956 -32.32 9.87 -38.49
C LYS A 956 -32.85 10.89 -37.48
N VAL A 957 -34.08 11.37 -37.68
CA VAL A 957 -34.78 12.32 -36.80
C VAL A 957 -36.03 11.67 -36.24
N PHE A 958 -36.28 11.83 -34.93
CA PHE A 958 -37.36 11.22 -34.16
C PHE A 958 -38.17 12.28 -33.39
N ASP A 959 -39.46 12.00 -33.19
CA ASP A 959 -40.32 12.79 -32.30
C ASP A 959 -40.15 12.38 -30.82
N LEU A 960 -40.79 13.11 -29.89
CA LEU A 960 -40.73 12.84 -28.45
C LEU A 960 -41.22 11.44 -28.03
N ARG A 961 -41.90 10.70 -28.91
CA ARG A 961 -42.39 9.33 -28.64
C ARG A 961 -41.45 8.27 -29.25
N GLY A 962 -40.28 8.67 -29.75
CA GLY A 962 -39.33 7.80 -30.42
C GLY A 962 -39.78 7.35 -31.82
N ARG A 963 -40.81 7.98 -32.40
CA ARG A 963 -41.25 7.64 -33.75
C ARG A 963 -40.37 8.36 -34.78
N LEU A 964 -39.89 7.60 -35.77
CA LEU A 964 -39.10 8.13 -36.89
C LEU A 964 -39.91 9.18 -37.67
N VAL A 965 -39.31 10.36 -37.82
CA VAL A 965 -39.86 11.51 -38.54
C VAL A 965 -39.23 11.63 -39.93
N ARG A 966 -37.91 11.45 -40.04
CA ARG A 966 -37.17 11.58 -41.30
C ARG A 966 -35.82 10.86 -41.23
N THR A 967 -35.45 10.11 -42.27
CA THR A 967 -34.06 9.69 -42.51
C THR A 967 -33.34 10.74 -43.35
N LEU A 968 -32.20 11.26 -42.87
CA LEU A 968 -31.44 12.33 -43.51
C LEU A 968 -30.27 11.81 -44.35
N LEU A 969 -29.61 10.74 -43.90
CA LEU A 969 -28.68 9.94 -44.70
C LEU A 969 -28.59 8.51 -44.14
N ASP A 970 -28.29 7.55 -45.00
CA ASP A 970 -28.09 6.13 -44.66
C ASP A 970 -27.19 5.49 -45.73
N GLU A 971 -25.90 5.86 -45.71
CA GLU A 971 -24.94 5.51 -46.76
C GLU A 971 -23.49 5.45 -46.24
N ARG A 972 -22.60 4.85 -47.03
CA ARG A 972 -21.15 4.87 -46.76
C ARG A 972 -20.57 6.26 -47.03
N ARG A 973 -19.81 6.79 -46.06
CA ARG A 973 -19.15 8.10 -46.11
C ARG A 973 -17.64 7.93 -45.92
N GLU A 974 -16.87 8.71 -46.66
CA GLU A 974 -15.43 8.81 -46.46
C GLU A 974 -15.10 9.54 -45.14
N ALA A 975 -13.87 9.39 -44.66
CA ALA A 975 -13.37 10.13 -43.50
C ALA A 975 -13.38 11.65 -43.75
N GLY A 976 -13.61 12.43 -42.69
CA GLY A 976 -13.64 13.89 -42.73
C GLY A 976 -15.03 14.53 -42.54
N PRO A 977 -15.13 15.87 -42.69
CA PRO A 977 -16.35 16.61 -42.39
C PRO A 977 -17.45 16.38 -43.43
N GLY A 978 -18.69 16.33 -42.96
CA GLY A 978 -19.90 16.20 -43.75
C GLY A 978 -21.06 17.04 -43.17
N ARG A 979 -22.14 17.16 -43.94
CA ARG A 979 -23.31 17.96 -43.55
C ARG A 979 -24.58 17.35 -44.10
N ALA A 980 -25.56 17.19 -43.23
CA ALA A 980 -26.95 16.90 -43.59
C ALA A 980 -27.84 18.09 -43.22
N ALA A 981 -28.98 18.24 -43.89
CA ALA A 981 -29.93 19.29 -43.55
C ALA A 981 -31.33 18.70 -43.40
N TRP A 982 -32.05 19.17 -42.38
CA TRP A 982 -33.46 18.87 -42.20
C TRP A 982 -34.28 20.15 -42.38
N ASP A 983 -35.29 20.09 -43.23
CA ASP A 983 -36.17 21.20 -43.61
C ASP A 983 -37.50 21.23 -42.83
N GLY A 984 -37.59 20.43 -41.77
CA GLY A 984 -38.80 20.32 -40.93
C GLY A 984 -39.93 19.55 -41.62
N LEU A 985 -39.66 18.78 -42.67
CA LEU A 985 -40.63 17.86 -43.28
C LEU A 985 -40.44 16.43 -42.74
N ASP A 986 -41.53 15.66 -42.65
CA ASP A 986 -41.49 14.22 -42.37
C ASP A 986 -41.21 13.39 -43.65
N GLU A 987 -41.19 12.06 -43.54
CA GLU A 987 -41.00 11.15 -44.69
C GLU A 987 -42.10 11.24 -45.75
N ALA A 988 -43.31 11.69 -45.38
CA ALA A 988 -44.42 11.90 -46.31
C ALA A 988 -44.41 13.30 -46.96
N GLY A 989 -43.42 14.14 -46.63
CA GLY A 989 -43.30 15.50 -47.13
C GLY A 989 -44.25 16.51 -46.46
N ALA A 990 -44.91 16.13 -45.37
CA ALA A 990 -45.73 17.02 -44.56
C ALA A 990 -44.87 17.78 -43.56
N ARG A 991 -45.30 18.99 -43.15
CA ARG A 991 -44.57 19.80 -42.17
C ARG A 991 -44.69 19.20 -40.77
N ALA A 992 -43.56 18.96 -40.12
CA ALA A 992 -43.48 18.60 -38.72
C ALA A 992 -43.97 19.76 -37.84
N PRO A 993 -44.71 19.51 -36.74
CA PRO A 993 -45.16 20.56 -35.83
C PRO A 993 -43.99 21.22 -35.09
N SER A 994 -44.20 22.44 -34.57
CA SER A 994 -43.23 23.03 -33.62
C SER A 994 -43.14 22.17 -32.37
N GLY A 995 -41.92 21.97 -31.87
CA GLY A 995 -41.67 21.06 -30.76
C GLY A 995 -40.22 20.61 -30.70
N VAL A 996 -39.96 19.71 -29.75
CA VAL A 996 -38.66 19.08 -29.55
C VAL A 996 -38.58 17.81 -30.38
N TYR A 997 -37.44 17.62 -31.04
CA TYR A 997 -37.10 16.42 -31.80
C TYR A 997 -35.70 15.95 -31.39
N PHE A 998 -35.40 14.69 -31.66
CA PHE A 998 -34.08 14.12 -31.47
C PHE A 998 -33.52 13.67 -32.80
N TYR A 999 -32.26 13.97 -33.10
CA TYR A 999 -31.55 13.27 -34.16
C TYR A 999 -30.72 12.14 -33.55
N GLU A 1000 -30.56 11.05 -34.28
CA GLU A 1000 -29.70 9.92 -33.95
C GLU A 1000 -28.76 9.66 -35.12
N ALA A 1001 -27.47 9.58 -34.82
CA ALA A 1001 -26.41 9.34 -35.78
C ALA A 1001 -25.63 8.09 -35.39
N ARG A 1002 -25.51 7.11 -36.29
CA ARG A 1002 -24.86 5.81 -36.04
C ARG A 1002 -23.75 5.52 -37.04
N THR A 1003 -22.56 5.19 -36.57
CA THR A 1003 -21.42 4.74 -37.39
C THR A 1003 -20.44 3.90 -36.56
N ALA A 1004 -19.91 2.80 -37.11
CA ALA A 1004 -18.82 2.00 -36.52
C ALA A 1004 -18.93 1.77 -34.99
N GLY A 1005 -20.10 1.35 -34.50
CA GLY A 1005 -20.37 1.11 -33.07
C GLY A 1005 -20.70 2.36 -32.24
N GLN A 1006 -20.47 3.56 -32.77
CA GLN A 1006 -20.78 4.84 -32.11
C GLN A 1006 -22.20 5.29 -32.42
N VAL A 1007 -22.92 5.75 -31.38
CA VAL A 1007 -24.26 6.33 -31.49
C VAL A 1007 -24.28 7.69 -30.80
N GLN A 1008 -24.62 8.75 -31.53
CA GLN A 1008 -24.84 10.08 -30.96
C GLN A 1008 -26.29 10.52 -31.13
N VAL A 1009 -26.90 10.94 -30.02
CA VAL A 1009 -28.26 11.49 -29.99
C VAL A 1009 -28.21 12.94 -29.55
N GLY A 1010 -28.88 13.83 -30.29
CA GLY A 1010 -28.93 15.25 -29.97
C GLY A 1010 -30.33 15.84 -30.07
N LYS A 1011 -30.63 16.78 -29.18
CA LYS A 1011 -31.93 17.45 -29.09
C LYS A 1011 -31.98 18.71 -29.96
N VAL A 1012 -33.00 18.83 -30.81
CA VAL A 1012 -33.25 20.02 -31.63
C VAL A 1012 -34.67 20.56 -31.42
N THR A 1013 -34.81 21.88 -31.37
CA THR A 1013 -36.08 22.56 -31.11
C THR A 1013 -36.54 23.31 -32.35
N MET A 1014 -37.66 22.90 -32.93
CA MET A 1014 -38.26 23.57 -34.07
C MET A 1014 -39.27 24.63 -33.59
N ILE A 1015 -39.09 25.87 -34.03
CA ILE A 1015 -39.99 26.98 -33.75
C ILE A 1015 -40.59 27.45 -35.07
N LYS A 1016 -41.90 27.74 -35.06
CA LYS A 1016 -42.60 28.26 -36.24
C LYS A 1016 -42.37 29.75 -36.45
#